data_AF-A0A6M3IWY4-F1
#
_entry.id   AF-A0A6M3IWY4-F1
#
_cell.length_a   1.000
_cell.length_b   1.000
_cell.length_c   1.000
_cell.angle_alpha   90.00
_cell.angle_beta   90.00
_cell.angle_gamma   90.00
#
_symmetry.space_group_name_H-M   'P 1'
#
loop_
_entity.id
_entity.type
_entity.pdbx_description
1 polymer ?
#
loop_
_entity_poly.entity_id
_entity_poly.type
_entity_poly.pdbx_seq_one_letter_code
_entity_poly.pdbx_strand_id
1 'polypeptide(L)'
;AHEIEVAKLKFMRDNGIEIKELSFMEGGEYAGRRVFARMSSDGELLDSGYVGAGPTRVGKKTGFEKRRWFTTAKEALDEGYKYLPDDEALALNVRAAYNRVADKQMSEWLLTQVPWRTTGAPEELVLAAESAKMRLNRSLQLAAAINRAVRGERVPDATLNSIARVYPEEALELKLAIPEIQAGKPTAESIQLLTKKAKALIKSDRADWNAAVNARARAREKAMAPGFGEAMIMHPAFSGKIFTGPEAKELADTMRKALDPQVSRALGAVNKVNALVRYFKLAGDFSPLAIQLIFLAGQNPKIYGGAAFSIPQLLFDPEFQAKFLSKNKAVIDRHPGLLLSTSGTEFTEAMAKGGMLSSRINILPRQESFLKNLGLLAPRVIGKAGATVLEPFQRVFEGTLDYAGIKMAEALEHLAKTPAEMAEVDQFINEFRGLTSSAKLGVSPNWRAAETATLLAPRYNRAIAALLSDAVKGGITFGQSGIRNRLAIQGLTKGIAAISAIAVVISLALGEDENEIREHFDPNSSRFFTWNIEGTNVGPGTKVRSVVKLIAQSADNPGALFQNGMENPALRFIRGNLAPVLGSSVNLLTGTNYIGDPVRSDVSTFTKEMLVKNFLPIWVENVAYEGGTLSQKLIRGSGEFFGGRAYPETISEQVGRLRDRYAAKEYGEEYESLNNSQRDALRQKYDDLAIMEKESKVYYAERGNAIERFYFNEKQRITDERNNGLEKAAQAYLDGKITKYDYDKQRGYIRPYYSGGSEVLWSAKESLDEYSVEQMEKWLDENIKPEDKALGEYQEYRAGLIEGADLPVDWDIIERELEDYLTKYPPDIQAYIIANTDNWINDLPPAAKQVEQERASGIEDETWWDDYRGKSLPKINTPYLYETQKPNQSYKDILSGTTPQPTYTPKQTYKDVLKVK
;
A
#
# COMPACT_ATOMS: atom_id res chain seq x y z
N ALA A 1 -4.70 -23.87 -16.38
CA ALA A 1 -5.73 -22.94 -16.89
C ALA A 1 -7.00 -22.99 -16.04
N HIS A 2 -7.63 -24.15 -15.87
CA HIS A 2 -8.83 -24.31 -15.03
C HIS A 2 -8.62 -23.82 -13.59
N GLU A 3 -7.56 -24.26 -12.90
CA GLU A 3 -7.23 -23.80 -11.54
C GLU A 3 -7.07 -22.27 -11.43
N ILE A 4 -6.48 -21.63 -12.44
CA ILE A 4 -6.32 -20.17 -12.51
C ILE A 4 -7.69 -19.50 -12.62
N GLU A 5 -8.61 -20.08 -13.39
CA GLU A 5 -9.97 -19.56 -13.52
C GLU A 5 -10.75 -19.70 -12.21
N VAL A 6 -10.67 -20.87 -11.55
CA VAL A 6 -11.27 -21.12 -10.22
C VAL A 6 -10.73 -20.14 -9.19
N ALA A 7 -9.40 -19.97 -9.12
CA ALA A 7 -8.75 -19.02 -8.22
C ALA A 7 -9.19 -17.58 -8.50
N LYS A 8 -9.31 -17.20 -9.78
CA LYS A 8 -9.79 -15.88 -10.19
C LYS A 8 -11.26 -15.65 -9.81
N LEU A 9 -12.14 -16.64 -9.99
CA LEU A 9 -13.55 -16.57 -9.59
C LEU A 9 -13.67 -16.45 -8.07
N LYS A 10 -12.96 -17.29 -7.32
CA LYS A 10 -12.89 -17.21 -5.86
C LYS A 10 -12.41 -15.83 -5.41
N PHE A 11 -11.29 -15.36 -5.96
CA PHE A 11 -10.73 -14.04 -5.65
C PHE A 11 -11.74 -12.90 -5.85
N MET A 12 -12.51 -12.93 -6.93
CA MET A 12 -13.54 -11.91 -7.17
C MET A 12 -14.75 -12.04 -6.22
N ARG A 13 -15.20 -13.27 -5.93
CA ARG A 13 -16.30 -13.56 -4.99
C ARG A 13 -15.94 -13.15 -3.57
N ASP A 14 -14.73 -13.50 -3.11
CA ASP A 14 -14.20 -13.08 -1.81
C ASP A 14 -14.18 -11.55 -1.67
N ASN A 15 -14.02 -10.84 -2.78
CA ASN A 15 -14.07 -9.38 -2.85
C ASN A 15 -15.48 -8.85 -3.19
N GLY A 16 -16.55 -9.64 -3.03
CA GLY A 16 -17.94 -9.24 -3.25
C GLY A 16 -18.25 -8.74 -4.66
N ILE A 17 -17.57 -9.26 -5.68
CA ILE A 17 -17.87 -8.99 -7.10
C ILE A 17 -18.67 -10.16 -7.64
N GLU A 18 -19.95 -9.92 -7.93
CA GLU A 18 -20.84 -10.92 -8.52
C GLU A 18 -20.50 -11.14 -10.01
N ILE A 19 -20.23 -12.39 -10.36
CA ILE A 19 -19.92 -12.80 -11.73
C ILE A 19 -21.07 -13.61 -12.29
N LYS A 20 -21.40 -13.35 -13.56
CA LYS A 20 -22.41 -14.13 -14.27
C LYS A 20 -21.79 -15.37 -14.88
N GLU A 21 -21.80 -16.45 -14.10
CA GLU A 21 -21.29 -17.76 -14.47
C GLU A 21 -22.13 -18.42 -15.57
N LEU A 22 -21.49 -19.34 -16.30
CA LEU A 22 -22.15 -20.27 -17.20
C LEU A 22 -22.06 -21.65 -16.56
N SER A 23 -23.19 -22.30 -16.36
CA SER A 23 -23.23 -23.75 -16.19
C SER A 23 -23.28 -24.40 -17.57
N PHE A 24 -22.36 -25.32 -17.85
CA PHE A 24 -22.46 -26.18 -19.03
C PHE A 24 -23.23 -27.44 -18.67
N MET A 25 -24.07 -27.94 -19.58
CA MET A 25 -24.75 -29.23 -19.39
C MET A 25 -23.77 -30.40 -19.22
N GLU A 26 -22.56 -30.27 -19.76
CA GLU A 26 -21.50 -31.30 -19.71
C GLU A 26 -20.59 -31.17 -18.48
N GLY A 27 -20.83 -30.19 -17.60
CA GLY A 27 -19.96 -29.86 -16.47
C GLY A 27 -18.72 -29.05 -16.88
N GLY A 28 -18.28 -28.15 -16.00
CA GLY A 28 -17.09 -27.30 -16.21
C GLY A 28 -17.31 -25.84 -15.84
N GLU A 29 -16.26 -25.16 -15.41
CA GLU A 29 -16.26 -23.71 -15.16
C GLU A 29 -15.54 -22.97 -16.30
N TYR A 30 -16.17 -21.91 -16.78
CA TYR A 30 -15.78 -21.20 -17.99
C TYR A 30 -14.56 -20.28 -17.82
N ALA A 31 -13.53 -20.44 -18.66
CA ALA A 31 -12.53 -19.40 -18.92
C ALA A 31 -13.17 -18.23 -19.71
N GLY A 32 -13.15 -17.01 -19.16
CA GLY A 32 -13.68 -15.82 -19.83
C GLY A 32 -13.24 -15.65 -21.31
N ARG A 33 -14.09 -15.94 -22.31
CA ARG A 33 -13.75 -15.66 -23.71
C ARG A 33 -13.85 -14.17 -23.98
N ARG A 34 -13.02 -13.68 -24.89
CA ARG A 34 -13.06 -12.30 -25.35
C ARG A 34 -13.24 -12.25 -26.86
N VAL A 35 -14.33 -11.61 -27.30
CA VAL A 35 -14.62 -11.36 -28.70
C VAL A 35 -13.72 -10.25 -29.19
N PHE A 36 -13.02 -10.45 -30.31
CA PHE A 36 -12.18 -9.42 -30.93
C PHE A 36 -12.69 -8.97 -32.31
N ALA A 37 -13.51 -9.79 -32.98
CA ALA A 37 -14.06 -9.47 -34.28
C ALA A 37 -15.43 -10.10 -34.51
N ARG A 38 -16.19 -9.56 -35.45
CA ARG A 38 -17.35 -10.18 -36.10
C ARG A 38 -17.11 -10.21 -37.60
N MET A 39 -17.31 -11.37 -38.21
CA MET A 39 -17.10 -11.64 -39.62
C MET A 39 -18.45 -11.92 -40.29
N SER A 40 -18.56 -11.60 -41.57
CA SER A 40 -19.64 -12.06 -42.44
C SER A 40 -19.51 -13.56 -42.70
N SER A 41 -20.58 -14.20 -43.19
CA SER A 41 -20.54 -15.57 -43.73
C SER A 41 -19.46 -15.72 -44.82
N ASP A 42 -19.20 -14.65 -45.57
CA ASP A 42 -18.24 -14.63 -46.67
C ASP A 42 -16.80 -14.32 -46.20
N GLY A 43 -16.59 -14.18 -44.89
CA GLY A 43 -15.28 -13.92 -44.29
C GLY A 43 -14.87 -12.44 -44.22
N GLU A 44 -15.73 -11.50 -44.64
CA GLU A 44 -15.46 -10.06 -44.51
C GLU A 44 -15.55 -9.60 -43.04
N LEU A 45 -14.64 -8.72 -42.61
CA LEU A 45 -14.66 -8.14 -41.28
C LEU A 45 -15.79 -7.11 -41.16
N LEU A 46 -16.84 -7.44 -40.41
CA LEU A 46 -17.99 -6.55 -40.17
C LEU A 46 -17.74 -5.60 -38.99
N ASP A 47 -17.09 -6.08 -37.94
CA ASP A 47 -16.80 -5.30 -36.74
C ASP A 47 -15.52 -5.80 -36.08
N SER A 48 -14.75 -4.91 -35.45
CA SER A 48 -13.58 -5.27 -34.65
C SER A 48 -13.53 -4.47 -33.36
N GLY A 49 -13.21 -5.15 -32.26
CA GLY A 49 -13.14 -4.56 -30.94
C GLY A 49 -11.70 -4.54 -30.41
N TYR A 50 -11.30 -3.44 -29.79
CA TYR A 50 -10.08 -3.43 -28.99
C TYR A 50 -10.26 -4.30 -27.74
N VAL A 51 -9.45 -5.35 -27.62
CA VAL A 51 -9.52 -6.30 -26.51
C VAL A 51 -8.42 -5.98 -25.48
N GLY A 52 -8.72 -5.06 -24.56
CA GLY A 52 -7.84 -4.72 -23.45
C GLY A 52 -8.10 -5.55 -22.18
N ALA A 53 -7.14 -5.59 -21.26
CA ALA A 53 -7.21 -6.37 -20.02
C ALA A 53 -8.25 -5.87 -18.99
N GLY A 54 -9.23 -5.06 -19.37
CA GLY A 54 -10.19 -4.50 -18.44
C GLY A 54 -10.98 -3.35 -19.05
N PRO A 55 -11.90 -2.76 -18.28
CA PRO A 55 -12.58 -1.55 -18.69
C PRO A 55 -11.56 -0.40 -18.79
N THR A 56 -11.73 0.47 -19.77
CA THR A 56 -10.89 1.68 -19.92
C THR A 56 -11.08 2.71 -18.82
N ARG A 57 -12.01 2.49 -17.89
CA ARG A 57 -12.32 3.39 -16.78
C ARG A 57 -12.44 2.57 -15.50
N VAL A 58 -11.80 3.04 -14.44
CA VAL A 58 -11.79 2.36 -13.14
C VAL A 58 -13.25 2.13 -12.66
N GLY A 59 -13.53 0.99 -12.03
CA GLY A 59 -14.84 0.63 -11.47
C GLY A 59 -15.96 0.37 -12.50
N LYS A 60 -15.70 0.48 -13.80
CA LYS A 60 -16.66 0.03 -14.82
C LYS A 60 -16.73 -1.49 -14.79
N LYS A 61 -17.92 -2.06 -14.95
CA LYS A 61 -18.11 -3.51 -15.06
C LYS A 61 -17.28 -4.09 -16.22
N THR A 62 -16.51 -5.12 -15.91
CA THR A 62 -15.77 -5.96 -16.85
C THR A 62 -16.73 -6.78 -17.73
N GLY A 63 -16.20 -7.44 -18.76
CA GLY A 63 -17.01 -8.26 -19.68
C GLY A 63 -17.79 -9.38 -18.98
N PHE A 64 -17.18 -10.05 -18.00
CA PHE A 64 -17.78 -11.18 -17.29
C PHE A 64 -18.81 -10.78 -16.21
N GLU A 65 -18.85 -9.49 -15.81
CA GLU A 65 -19.91 -8.94 -14.94
C GLU A 65 -21.19 -8.57 -15.74
N LYS A 66 -21.11 -8.50 -17.08
CA LYS A 66 -22.23 -8.07 -17.93
C LYS A 66 -23.13 -9.24 -18.31
N ARG A 67 -24.39 -8.91 -18.64
CA ARG A 67 -25.32 -9.89 -19.22
C ARG A 67 -24.77 -10.36 -20.57
N ARG A 68 -24.73 -11.67 -20.78
CA ARG A 68 -24.34 -12.27 -22.05
C ARG A 68 -25.49 -12.19 -23.06
N TRP A 69 -25.14 -12.06 -24.33
CA TRP A 69 -26.10 -12.04 -25.44
C TRP A 69 -26.35 -13.44 -25.99
N PHE A 70 -25.28 -14.24 -26.10
CA PHE A 70 -25.34 -15.64 -26.52
C PHE A 70 -25.28 -16.58 -25.33
N THR A 71 -26.03 -17.68 -25.43
CA THR A 71 -26.08 -18.72 -24.41
C THR A 71 -24.88 -19.65 -24.54
N THR A 72 -24.42 -19.91 -25.78
CA THR A 72 -23.27 -20.78 -26.06
C THR A 72 -22.21 -20.08 -26.94
N ALA A 73 -20.97 -20.60 -26.95
CA ALA A 73 -19.96 -20.11 -27.91
C ALA A 73 -20.33 -20.41 -29.35
N LYS A 74 -20.90 -21.60 -29.58
CA LYS A 74 -21.27 -22.05 -30.91
C LYS A 74 -22.24 -21.07 -31.56
N GLU A 75 -23.28 -20.68 -30.83
CA GLU A 75 -24.24 -19.65 -31.25
C GLU A 75 -23.56 -18.34 -31.67
N ALA A 76 -22.55 -17.88 -30.92
CA ALA A 76 -21.81 -16.68 -31.28
C ALA A 76 -20.90 -16.88 -32.50
N LEU A 77 -20.25 -18.05 -32.63
CA LEU A 77 -19.42 -18.38 -33.80
C LEU A 77 -20.27 -18.46 -35.07
N ASP A 78 -21.47 -19.04 -34.97
CA ASP A 78 -22.45 -19.15 -36.06
C ASP A 78 -22.95 -17.76 -36.50
N GLU A 79 -23.06 -16.81 -35.56
CA GLU A 79 -23.35 -15.38 -35.81
C GLU A 79 -22.13 -14.55 -36.28
N GLY A 80 -21.01 -15.23 -36.56
CA GLY A 80 -19.80 -14.65 -37.15
C GLY A 80 -18.81 -14.07 -36.14
N TYR A 81 -19.04 -14.17 -34.83
CA TYR A 81 -18.09 -13.65 -33.84
C TYR A 81 -16.82 -14.50 -33.74
N LYS A 82 -15.67 -13.86 -33.51
CA LYS A 82 -14.37 -14.51 -33.33
C LYS A 82 -13.80 -14.20 -31.95
N TYR A 83 -13.26 -15.22 -31.30
CA TYR A 83 -12.69 -15.15 -29.96
C TYR A 83 -11.16 -15.13 -29.99
N LEU A 84 -10.55 -14.48 -28.99
CA LEU A 84 -9.13 -14.64 -28.72
C LEU A 84 -8.80 -16.09 -28.33
N PRO A 85 -7.54 -16.53 -28.54
CA PRO A 85 -7.02 -17.74 -27.93
C PRO A 85 -7.29 -17.79 -26.41
N ASP A 86 -7.57 -18.98 -25.89
CA ASP A 86 -8.03 -19.15 -24.50
C ASP A 86 -6.99 -18.69 -23.46
N ASP A 87 -5.70 -18.88 -23.75
CA ASP A 87 -4.58 -18.44 -22.91
C ASP A 87 -4.46 -16.91 -22.86
N GLU A 88 -4.56 -16.23 -24.00
CA GLU A 88 -4.60 -14.76 -24.08
C GLU A 88 -5.84 -14.21 -23.36
N ALA A 89 -7.00 -14.81 -23.60
CA ALA A 89 -8.24 -14.41 -22.97
C ALA A 89 -8.17 -14.57 -21.44
N LEU A 90 -7.65 -15.72 -20.95
CA LEU A 90 -7.43 -15.99 -19.54
C LEU A 90 -6.49 -14.96 -18.91
N ALA A 91 -5.33 -14.69 -19.52
CA ALA A 91 -4.39 -13.69 -19.03
C ALA A 91 -5.03 -12.30 -18.91
N LEU A 92 -5.78 -11.88 -19.93
CA LEU A 92 -6.50 -10.61 -19.92
C LEU A 92 -7.64 -10.56 -18.90
N ASN A 93 -8.24 -11.70 -18.54
CA ASN A 93 -9.27 -11.74 -17.51
C ASN A 93 -8.72 -11.77 -16.10
N VAL A 94 -7.61 -12.47 -15.86
CA VAL A 94 -6.92 -12.43 -14.58
C VAL A 94 -6.51 -11.00 -14.28
N ARG A 95 -5.87 -10.33 -15.25
CA ARG A 95 -5.54 -8.90 -15.13
C ARG A 95 -6.78 -8.02 -14.95
N ALA A 96 -7.88 -8.32 -15.63
CA ALA A 96 -9.15 -7.60 -15.44
C ALA A 96 -9.73 -7.78 -14.04
N ALA A 97 -9.62 -8.99 -13.47
CA ALA A 97 -10.09 -9.32 -12.14
C ALA A 97 -9.28 -8.55 -11.08
N TYR A 98 -7.94 -8.57 -11.19
CA TYR A 98 -7.06 -7.77 -10.31
C TYR A 98 -7.37 -6.28 -10.39
N ASN A 99 -7.47 -5.72 -11.60
CA ASN A 99 -7.83 -4.32 -11.77
C ASN A 99 -9.22 -4.03 -11.17
N ARG A 100 -10.21 -4.90 -11.42
CA ARG A 100 -11.58 -4.71 -10.93
C ARG A 100 -11.68 -4.78 -9.40
N VAL A 101 -10.93 -5.67 -8.77
CA VAL A 101 -10.82 -5.79 -7.30
C VAL A 101 -10.09 -4.58 -6.72
N ALA A 102 -8.95 -4.19 -7.30
CA ALA A 102 -8.20 -3.00 -6.88
C ALA A 102 -9.07 -1.73 -6.97
N ASP A 103 -9.79 -1.56 -8.09
CA ASP A 103 -10.74 -0.46 -8.29
C ASP A 103 -11.85 -0.45 -7.22
N LYS A 104 -12.38 -1.63 -6.88
CA LYS A 104 -13.43 -1.79 -5.87
C LYS A 104 -12.89 -1.39 -4.50
N GLN A 105 -11.80 -2.02 -4.06
CA GLN A 105 -11.16 -1.76 -2.78
C GLN A 105 -10.75 -0.29 -2.63
N MET A 106 -10.16 0.30 -3.67
CA MET A 106 -9.82 1.73 -3.67
C MET A 106 -11.07 2.59 -3.51
N SER A 107 -12.15 2.29 -4.24
CA SER A 107 -13.38 3.06 -4.16
C SER A 107 -14.07 2.93 -2.80
N GLU A 108 -14.11 1.72 -2.23
CA GLU A 108 -14.70 1.45 -0.93
C GLU A 108 -13.89 2.14 0.17
N TRP A 109 -12.56 1.98 0.16
CA TRP A 109 -11.67 2.67 1.08
C TRP A 109 -11.85 4.18 1.00
N LEU A 110 -11.83 4.79 -0.19
CA LEU A 110 -12.05 6.24 -0.33
C LEU A 110 -13.43 6.69 0.20
N LEU A 111 -14.46 5.88 0.00
CA LEU A 111 -15.81 6.14 0.53
C LEU A 111 -15.89 5.96 2.06
N THR A 112 -14.93 5.27 2.70
CA THR A 112 -14.81 5.23 4.17
C THR A 112 -14.04 6.42 4.72
N GLN A 113 -13.09 6.98 3.96
CA GLN A 113 -12.22 8.06 4.43
C GLN A 113 -12.84 9.44 4.29
N VAL A 114 -13.75 9.63 3.33
CA VAL A 114 -14.35 10.93 3.06
C VAL A 114 -15.87 10.85 3.17
N PRO A 115 -16.51 11.75 3.94
CA PRO A 115 -17.97 11.83 3.98
C PRO A 115 -18.55 11.94 2.57
N TRP A 116 -19.65 11.23 2.32
CA TRP A 116 -20.34 11.31 1.03
C TRP A 116 -21.84 11.14 1.22
N ARG A 117 -22.60 11.66 0.26
CA ARG A 117 -24.04 11.45 0.15
C ARG A 117 -24.41 10.85 -1.20
N THR A 118 -25.50 10.11 -1.25
CA THR A 118 -26.00 9.55 -2.50
C THR A 118 -26.67 10.63 -3.37
N THR A 119 -26.58 10.47 -4.69
CA THR A 119 -27.40 11.25 -5.64
C THR A 119 -28.79 10.64 -5.85
N GLY A 120 -29.12 9.57 -5.13
CA GLY A 120 -30.44 8.94 -5.19
C GLY A 120 -31.52 9.90 -4.71
N ALA A 121 -32.72 9.77 -5.26
CA ALA A 121 -33.89 10.36 -4.63
C ALA A 121 -34.12 9.70 -3.25
N PRO A 122 -34.72 10.40 -2.29
CA PRO A 122 -35.18 9.80 -1.04
C PRO A 122 -35.95 8.50 -1.30
N GLU A 123 -35.71 7.49 -0.46
CA GLU A 123 -36.28 6.14 -0.62
C GLU A 123 -37.81 6.15 -0.70
N GLU A 124 -38.46 7.03 0.06
CA GLU A 124 -39.90 7.26 0.03
C GLU A 124 -40.43 7.59 -1.38
N LEU A 125 -39.71 8.43 -2.13
CA LEU A 125 -40.09 8.81 -3.50
C LEU A 125 -39.80 7.69 -4.50
N VAL A 126 -38.80 6.86 -4.24
CA VAL A 126 -38.53 5.65 -5.02
C VAL A 126 -39.68 4.65 -4.84
N LEU A 127 -40.05 4.37 -3.59
CA LEU A 127 -41.15 3.47 -3.22
C LEU A 127 -42.50 3.98 -3.74
N ALA A 128 -42.77 5.30 -3.66
CA ALA A 128 -43.98 5.90 -4.21
C ALA A 128 -44.08 5.71 -5.74
N ALA A 129 -42.98 5.90 -6.47
CA ALA A 129 -42.95 5.71 -7.92
C ALA A 129 -43.12 4.23 -8.32
N GLU A 130 -42.54 3.30 -7.56
CA GLU A 130 -42.69 1.86 -7.80
C GLU A 130 -44.10 1.36 -7.46
N SER A 131 -44.67 1.83 -6.34
CA SER A 131 -46.07 1.56 -5.98
C SER A 131 -47.04 2.07 -7.05
N ALA A 132 -46.88 3.31 -7.50
CA ALA A 132 -47.72 3.87 -8.57
C ALA A 132 -47.57 3.11 -9.90
N LYS A 133 -46.36 2.64 -10.23
CA LYS A 133 -46.12 1.77 -11.40
C LYS A 133 -46.83 0.43 -11.26
N MET A 134 -46.79 -0.17 -10.08
CA MET A 134 -47.52 -1.43 -9.81
C MET A 134 -49.01 -1.24 -10.00
N ARG A 135 -49.61 -0.16 -9.46
CA ARG A 135 -51.02 0.19 -9.64
C ARG A 135 -51.40 0.32 -11.12
N LEU A 136 -50.64 1.10 -11.90
CA LEU A 136 -50.83 1.25 -13.34
C LEU A 136 -50.76 -0.09 -14.10
N ASN A 137 -49.79 -0.95 -13.75
CA ASN A 137 -49.69 -2.28 -14.35
C ASN A 137 -50.91 -3.16 -14.03
N ARG A 138 -51.49 -3.04 -12.82
CA ARG A 138 -52.70 -3.78 -12.43
C ARG A 138 -53.95 -3.26 -13.12
N SER A 139 -54.11 -1.96 -13.31
CA SER A 139 -55.27 -1.43 -14.06
C SER A 139 -55.18 -1.76 -15.56
N LEU A 140 -53.98 -1.79 -16.15
CA LEU A 140 -53.76 -2.34 -17.49
C LEU A 140 -54.08 -3.84 -17.58
N GLN A 141 -53.67 -4.62 -16.58
CA GLN A 141 -53.97 -6.05 -16.50
C GLN A 141 -55.47 -6.32 -16.34
N LEU A 142 -56.19 -5.49 -15.57
CA LEU A 142 -57.65 -5.52 -15.44
C LEU A 142 -58.32 -5.29 -16.80
N ALA A 143 -57.95 -4.23 -17.52
CA ALA A 143 -58.50 -3.96 -18.85
C ALA A 143 -58.21 -5.10 -19.85
N ALA A 144 -57.01 -5.68 -19.81
CA ALA A 144 -56.66 -6.84 -20.62
C ALA A 144 -57.50 -8.07 -20.25
N ALA A 145 -57.74 -8.31 -18.96
CA ALA A 145 -58.55 -9.42 -18.47
C ALA A 145 -60.03 -9.27 -18.85
N ILE A 146 -60.59 -8.06 -18.79
CA ILE A 146 -61.94 -7.75 -19.29
C ILE A 146 -62.03 -8.08 -20.78
N ASN A 147 -61.07 -7.62 -21.59
CA ASN A 147 -61.06 -7.90 -23.04
C ASN A 147 -60.94 -9.39 -23.36
N ARG A 148 -60.17 -10.17 -22.56
CA ARG A 148 -60.11 -11.63 -22.70
C ARG A 148 -61.47 -12.27 -22.41
N ALA A 149 -62.08 -11.88 -21.28
CA ALA A 149 -63.38 -12.39 -20.88
C ALA A 149 -64.44 -12.11 -21.96
N VAL A 150 -64.47 -10.89 -22.53
CA VAL A 150 -65.36 -10.49 -23.63
C VAL A 150 -65.18 -11.35 -24.90
N ARG A 151 -63.96 -11.84 -25.17
CA ARG A 151 -63.69 -12.78 -26.28
C ARG A 151 -64.06 -14.24 -25.95
N GLY A 152 -64.58 -14.51 -24.76
CA GLY A 152 -64.85 -15.87 -24.27
C GLY A 152 -63.59 -16.62 -23.83
N GLU A 153 -62.43 -15.96 -23.75
CA GLU A 153 -61.19 -16.58 -23.29
C GLU A 153 -61.21 -16.76 -21.76
N ARG A 154 -60.59 -17.85 -21.27
CA ARG A 154 -60.41 -18.06 -19.83
C ARG A 154 -59.46 -17.01 -19.25
N VAL A 155 -59.89 -16.30 -18.22
CA VAL A 155 -59.03 -15.44 -17.40
C VAL A 155 -58.40 -16.30 -16.29
N PRO A 156 -57.06 -16.38 -16.17
CA PRO A 156 -56.43 -17.18 -15.12
C PRO A 156 -56.72 -16.61 -13.72
N ASP A 157 -56.97 -17.48 -12.73
CA ASP A 157 -57.20 -17.07 -11.33
C ASP A 157 -56.01 -16.30 -10.75
N ALA A 158 -54.78 -16.65 -11.14
CA ALA A 158 -53.59 -15.90 -10.78
C ALA A 158 -53.64 -14.44 -11.24
N THR A 159 -54.26 -14.16 -12.40
CA THR A 159 -54.47 -12.79 -12.89
C THR A 159 -55.51 -12.07 -12.04
N LEU A 160 -56.64 -12.70 -11.73
CA LEU A 160 -57.68 -12.12 -10.87
C LEU A 160 -57.15 -11.82 -9.46
N ASN A 161 -56.48 -12.78 -8.83
CA ASN A 161 -55.86 -12.61 -7.51
C ASN A 161 -54.81 -11.50 -7.52
N SER A 162 -54.07 -11.38 -8.62
CA SER A 162 -53.06 -10.33 -8.76
C SER A 162 -53.65 -8.93 -8.93
N ILE A 163 -54.82 -8.81 -9.58
CA ILE A 163 -55.57 -7.54 -9.67
C ILE A 163 -56.19 -7.23 -8.30
N ALA A 164 -56.77 -8.23 -7.63
CA ALA A 164 -57.46 -8.08 -6.35
C ALA A 164 -56.57 -7.51 -5.23
N ARG A 165 -55.25 -7.67 -5.31
CA ARG A 165 -54.29 -7.05 -4.37
C ARG A 165 -54.31 -5.53 -4.38
N VAL A 166 -54.75 -4.90 -5.48
CA VAL A 166 -54.78 -3.45 -5.65
C VAL A 166 -56.21 -2.94 -5.87
N TYR A 167 -57.01 -3.69 -6.62
CA TYR A 167 -58.39 -3.37 -7.02
C TYR A 167 -59.32 -4.55 -6.67
N PRO A 168 -59.59 -4.78 -5.36
CA PRO A 168 -60.34 -5.95 -4.90
C PRO A 168 -61.78 -5.97 -5.41
N GLU A 169 -62.43 -4.81 -5.48
CA GLU A 169 -63.82 -4.68 -5.93
C GLU A 169 -63.94 -4.98 -7.43
N GLU A 170 -63.09 -4.37 -8.27
CA GLU A 170 -63.11 -4.59 -9.71
C GLU A 170 -62.70 -6.02 -10.10
N ALA A 171 -61.79 -6.63 -9.34
CA ALA A 171 -61.44 -8.03 -9.53
C ALA A 171 -62.62 -8.95 -9.19
N LEU A 172 -63.37 -8.66 -8.14
CA LEU A 172 -64.58 -9.40 -7.76
C LEU A 172 -65.70 -9.20 -8.79
N GLU A 173 -65.95 -7.97 -9.22
CA GLU A 173 -66.91 -7.65 -10.29
C GLU A 173 -66.57 -8.40 -11.58
N LEU A 174 -65.29 -8.42 -11.98
CA LEU A 174 -64.84 -9.19 -13.14
C LEU A 174 -65.06 -10.70 -12.93
N LYS A 175 -64.73 -11.23 -11.74
CA LYS A 175 -64.89 -12.65 -11.42
C LYS A 175 -66.35 -13.09 -11.49
N LEU A 176 -67.27 -12.27 -11.00
CA LEU A 176 -68.71 -12.53 -11.06
C LEU A 176 -69.26 -12.40 -12.48
N ALA A 177 -68.71 -11.50 -13.30
CA ALA A 177 -69.17 -11.30 -14.67
C ALA A 177 -68.66 -12.38 -15.66
N ILE A 178 -67.52 -13.03 -15.39
CA ILE A 178 -66.93 -14.04 -16.29
C ILE A 178 -67.92 -15.18 -16.65
N PRO A 179 -68.62 -15.84 -15.70
CA PRO A 179 -69.60 -16.89 -16.02
C PRO A 179 -70.76 -16.39 -16.88
N GLU A 180 -71.21 -15.16 -16.66
CA GLU A 180 -72.32 -14.57 -17.42
C GLU A 180 -71.93 -14.26 -18.86
N ILE A 181 -70.71 -13.74 -19.08
CA ILE A 181 -70.15 -13.50 -20.41
C ILE A 181 -69.98 -14.82 -21.16
N GLN A 182 -69.47 -15.85 -20.48
CA GLN A 182 -69.27 -17.19 -21.07
C GLN A 182 -70.58 -17.87 -21.46
N ALA A 183 -71.67 -17.57 -20.74
CA ALA A 183 -73.01 -18.09 -21.05
C ALA A 183 -73.72 -17.36 -22.21
N GLY A 184 -73.06 -16.40 -22.87
CA GLY A 184 -73.62 -15.64 -23.98
C GLY A 184 -74.78 -14.72 -23.59
N LYS A 185 -74.95 -14.43 -22.28
CA LYS A 185 -75.97 -13.49 -21.80
C LYS A 185 -75.58 -12.06 -22.21
N PRO A 186 -76.55 -11.16 -22.45
CA PRO A 186 -76.27 -9.75 -22.73
C PRO A 186 -75.74 -9.04 -21.48
N THR A 187 -74.46 -9.27 -21.17
CA THR A 187 -73.69 -8.60 -20.10
C THR A 187 -73.19 -7.22 -20.56
N ALA A 188 -73.86 -6.63 -21.55
CA ALA A 188 -73.37 -5.42 -22.22
C ALA A 188 -73.19 -4.28 -21.22
N GLU A 189 -74.13 -4.08 -20.29
CA GLU A 189 -74.10 -2.92 -19.40
C GLU A 189 -73.08 -3.05 -18.25
N SER A 190 -73.06 -4.19 -17.54
CA SER A 190 -72.11 -4.42 -16.43
C SER A 190 -70.66 -4.42 -16.92
N ILE A 191 -70.40 -5.02 -18.09
CA ILE A 191 -69.06 -5.01 -18.69
C ILE A 191 -68.69 -3.66 -19.27
N GLN A 192 -69.63 -2.91 -19.86
CA GLN A 192 -69.37 -1.52 -20.26
C GLN A 192 -69.01 -0.65 -19.06
N LEU A 193 -69.72 -0.83 -17.94
CA LEU A 193 -69.44 -0.12 -16.69
C LEU A 193 -68.06 -0.49 -16.14
N LEU A 194 -67.74 -1.78 -16.06
CA LEU A 194 -66.44 -2.26 -15.59
C LEU A 194 -65.30 -1.83 -16.52
N THR A 195 -65.53 -1.82 -17.84
CA THR A 195 -64.59 -1.29 -18.83
C THR A 195 -64.37 0.22 -18.63
N LYS A 196 -65.43 0.97 -18.35
CA LYS A 196 -65.36 2.40 -18.05
C LYS A 196 -64.57 2.65 -16.76
N LYS A 197 -64.81 1.86 -15.70
CA LYS A 197 -64.03 1.89 -14.44
C LYS A 197 -62.55 1.59 -14.70
N ALA A 198 -62.24 0.50 -15.42
CA ALA A 198 -60.86 0.13 -15.74
C ALA A 198 -60.13 1.24 -16.55
N LYS A 199 -60.80 1.87 -17.52
CA LYS A 199 -60.25 3.02 -18.25
C LYS A 199 -60.02 4.24 -17.34
N ALA A 200 -60.92 4.50 -16.40
CA ALA A 200 -60.78 5.57 -15.42
C ALA A 200 -59.59 5.31 -14.48
N LEU A 201 -59.44 4.08 -13.97
CA LEU A 201 -58.30 3.64 -13.18
C LEU A 201 -56.98 3.83 -13.95
N ILE A 202 -56.89 3.34 -15.19
CA ILE A 202 -55.69 3.53 -16.03
C ILE A 202 -55.34 5.02 -16.18
N LYS A 203 -56.33 5.88 -16.39
CA LYS A 203 -56.10 7.33 -16.50
C LYS A 203 -55.58 7.92 -15.18
N SER A 204 -56.20 7.56 -14.06
CA SER A 204 -55.82 8.03 -12.71
C SER A 204 -54.43 7.50 -12.32
N ASP A 205 -54.19 6.19 -12.39
CA ASP A 205 -52.92 5.58 -12.01
C ASP A 205 -51.77 6.07 -12.89
N ARG A 206 -52.03 6.36 -14.17
CA ARG A 206 -51.03 6.96 -15.05
C ARG A 206 -50.68 8.37 -14.62
N ALA A 207 -51.67 9.18 -14.21
CA ALA A 207 -51.42 10.51 -13.67
C ALA A 207 -50.61 10.43 -12.37
N ASP A 208 -50.96 9.53 -11.45
CA ASP A 208 -50.23 9.27 -10.20
C ASP A 208 -48.80 8.80 -10.47
N TRP A 209 -48.63 7.85 -11.39
CA TRP A 209 -47.31 7.34 -11.77
C TRP A 209 -46.44 8.44 -12.37
N ASN A 210 -46.99 9.25 -13.29
CA ASN A 210 -46.27 10.39 -13.85
C ASN A 210 -45.91 11.42 -12.77
N ALA A 211 -46.81 11.71 -11.82
CA ALA A 211 -46.56 12.62 -10.72
C ALA A 211 -45.43 12.10 -9.81
N ALA A 212 -45.47 10.82 -9.43
CA ALA A 212 -44.45 10.19 -8.59
C ALA A 212 -43.09 10.10 -9.29
N VAL A 213 -43.06 9.76 -10.59
CA VAL A 213 -41.84 9.76 -11.40
C VAL A 213 -41.25 11.17 -11.52
N ASN A 214 -42.08 12.19 -11.73
CA ASN A 214 -41.63 13.58 -11.79
C ASN A 214 -41.10 14.08 -10.44
N ALA A 215 -41.77 13.74 -9.34
CA ALA A 215 -41.31 14.07 -7.99
C ALA A 215 -39.95 13.42 -7.70
N ARG A 216 -39.81 12.13 -8.01
CA ARG A 216 -38.54 11.39 -7.92
C ARG A 216 -37.46 12.02 -8.80
N ALA A 217 -37.77 12.40 -10.03
CA ALA A 217 -36.83 13.02 -10.95
C ALA A 217 -36.33 14.38 -10.42
N ARG A 218 -37.22 15.25 -9.94
CA ARG A 218 -36.86 16.54 -9.34
C ARG A 218 -36.03 16.38 -8.07
N ALA A 219 -36.39 15.42 -7.21
CA ALA A 219 -35.61 15.13 -6.01
C ALA A 219 -34.21 14.60 -6.35
N ARG A 220 -34.11 13.74 -7.36
CA ARG A 220 -32.83 13.26 -7.88
C ARG A 220 -31.99 14.38 -8.49
N GLU A 221 -32.59 15.29 -9.25
CA GLU A 221 -31.89 16.45 -9.82
C GLU A 221 -31.31 17.34 -8.72
N LYS A 222 -32.10 17.64 -7.68
CA LYS A 222 -31.62 18.35 -6.49
C LYS A 222 -30.50 17.59 -5.78
N ALA A 223 -30.64 16.27 -5.62
CA ALA A 223 -29.63 15.42 -5.00
C ALA A 223 -28.36 15.28 -5.86
N MET A 224 -28.43 15.48 -7.18
CA MET A 224 -27.27 15.42 -8.08
C MET A 224 -26.46 16.72 -8.09
N ALA A 225 -27.06 17.85 -7.70
CA ALA A 225 -26.35 19.12 -7.62
C ALA A 225 -25.39 19.12 -6.41
N PRO A 226 -24.07 19.32 -6.61
CA PRO A 226 -23.13 19.49 -5.50
C PRO A 226 -23.36 20.85 -4.83
N GLY A 227 -23.43 20.85 -3.50
CA GLY A 227 -23.50 22.05 -2.66
C GLY A 227 -22.13 22.73 -2.47
N PHE A 228 -22.08 23.78 -1.65
CA PHE A 228 -20.83 24.45 -1.30
C PHE A 228 -19.90 23.51 -0.54
N GLY A 229 -18.65 23.39 -1.00
CA GLY A 229 -17.66 22.45 -0.44
C GLY A 229 -17.81 21.01 -0.91
N GLU A 230 -18.91 20.65 -1.58
CA GLU A 230 -19.10 19.31 -2.12
C GLU A 230 -18.48 19.15 -3.50
N ALA A 231 -18.13 17.92 -3.86
CA ALA A 231 -17.64 17.63 -5.20
C ALA A 231 -18.05 16.25 -5.71
N MET A 232 -18.24 16.17 -7.02
CA MET A 232 -18.54 14.93 -7.72
C MET A 232 -17.34 14.49 -8.55
N ILE A 233 -16.99 13.22 -8.43
CA ILE A 233 -16.02 12.57 -9.31
C ILE A 233 -16.80 11.87 -10.43
N MET A 234 -16.69 12.37 -11.67
CA MET A 234 -17.42 11.82 -12.83
C MET A 234 -16.81 10.50 -13.31
N HIS A 235 -16.87 9.49 -12.45
CA HIS A 235 -16.15 8.25 -12.62
C HIS A 235 -17.01 7.04 -12.19
N PRO A 236 -17.02 5.91 -12.92
CA PRO A 236 -17.95 4.80 -12.65
C PRO A 236 -17.91 4.26 -11.22
N ALA A 237 -16.71 4.19 -10.62
CA ALA A 237 -16.53 3.75 -9.24
C ALA A 237 -17.26 4.61 -8.20
N PHE A 238 -17.50 5.89 -8.51
CA PHE A 238 -18.18 6.85 -7.63
C PHE A 238 -19.53 7.29 -8.20
N SER A 239 -20.10 6.50 -9.12
CA SER A 239 -21.36 6.83 -9.76
C SER A 239 -22.48 6.91 -8.72
N GLY A 240 -23.13 8.06 -8.68
CA GLY A 240 -24.21 8.33 -7.73
C GLY A 240 -23.75 8.69 -6.31
N LYS A 241 -22.49 9.10 -6.16
CA LYS A 241 -21.89 9.58 -4.91
C LYS A 241 -21.44 11.03 -5.08
N ILE A 242 -21.70 11.88 -4.08
CA ILE A 242 -21.18 13.23 -3.95
C ILE A 242 -20.37 13.28 -2.66
N PHE A 243 -19.09 13.63 -2.76
CA PHE A 243 -18.22 13.79 -1.61
C PHE A 243 -18.57 15.10 -0.91
N THR A 244 -18.60 15.05 0.42
CA THR A 244 -18.94 16.17 1.30
C THR A 244 -17.79 16.40 2.30
N GLY A 245 -17.76 17.59 2.91
CA GLY A 245 -16.68 18.00 3.82
C GLY A 245 -15.65 18.94 3.18
N PRO A 246 -14.74 19.53 3.98
CA PRO A 246 -13.83 20.58 3.53
C PRO A 246 -12.84 20.13 2.44
N GLU A 247 -12.48 18.85 2.44
CA GLU A 247 -11.48 18.27 1.53
C GLU A 247 -12.07 17.70 0.23
N ALA A 248 -13.41 17.61 0.13
CA ALA A 248 -14.06 16.90 -0.97
C ALA A 248 -13.71 17.46 -2.35
N LYS A 249 -13.56 18.79 -2.47
CA LYS A 249 -13.18 19.44 -3.72
C LYS A 249 -11.74 19.15 -4.13
N GLU A 250 -10.81 19.20 -3.18
CA GLU A 250 -9.39 18.89 -3.43
C GLU A 250 -9.20 17.41 -3.80
N LEU A 251 -9.87 16.50 -3.07
CA LEU A 251 -9.90 15.08 -3.42
C LEU A 251 -10.46 14.89 -4.83
N ALA A 252 -11.62 15.49 -5.13
CA ALA A 252 -12.26 15.28 -6.43
C ALA A 252 -11.43 15.83 -7.59
N ASP A 253 -10.75 16.97 -7.42
CA ASP A 253 -9.86 17.52 -8.44
C ASP A 253 -8.59 16.68 -8.62
N THR A 254 -8.01 16.18 -7.52
CA THR A 254 -6.87 15.25 -7.54
C THR A 254 -7.23 13.95 -8.23
N MET A 255 -8.37 13.35 -7.86
CA MET A 255 -8.88 12.12 -8.47
C MET A 255 -9.29 12.33 -9.92
N ARG A 256 -9.86 13.48 -10.29
CA ARG A 256 -10.17 13.79 -11.69
C ARG A 256 -8.91 13.87 -12.53
N LYS A 257 -7.83 14.47 -12.01
CA LYS A 257 -6.52 14.50 -12.68
C LYS A 257 -5.91 13.11 -12.78
N ALA A 258 -5.97 12.32 -11.71
CA ALA A 258 -5.41 10.97 -11.65
C ALA A 258 -6.16 9.96 -12.55
N LEU A 259 -7.49 10.07 -12.61
CA LEU A 259 -8.39 9.18 -13.35
C LEU A 259 -8.80 9.73 -14.73
N ASP A 260 -8.20 10.84 -15.18
CA ASP A 260 -8.57 11.47 -16.44
C ASP A 260 -8.48 10.45 -17.59
N PRO A 261 -9.52 10.27 -18.42
CA PRO A 261 -9.49 9.32 -19.52
C PRO A 261 -8.37 9.54 -20.53
N GLN A 262 -7.81 10.74 -20.68
CA GLN A 262 -6.62 11.04 -21.49
C GLN A 262 -5.35 10.54 -20.81
N VAL A 263 -5.22 10.73 -19.49
CA VAL A 263 -4.19 10.08 -18.68
C VAL A 263 -4.37 8.56 -18.74
N SER A 264 -5.59 8.04 -18.64
CA SER A 264 -5.92 6.60 -18.75
C SER A 264 -5.74 6.03 -20.18
N ARG A 265 -5.89 6.84 -21.23
CA ARG A 265 -5.63 6.44 -22.63
C ARG A 265 -4.14 6.49 -22.93
N ALA A 266 -3.42 7.47 -22.37
CA ALA A 266 -1.96 7.46 -22.32
C ALA A 266 -1.45 6.27 -21.50
N LEU A 267 -2.09 5.94 -20.37
CA LEU A 267 -1.83 4.75 -19.55
C LEU A 267 -2.36 3.47 -20.21
N GLY A 268 -3.33 3.52 -21.13
CA GLY A 268 -3.79 2.39 -21.94
C GLY A 268 -2.75 1.98 -22.97
N ALA A 269 -1.91 2.93 -23.39
CA ALA A 269 -0.55 2.67 -23.85
C ALA A 269 0.38 2.47 -22.64
N VAL A 270 0.09 1.45 -21.80
CA VAL A 270 0.80 1.16 -20.53
C VAL A 270 2.31 1.20 -20.73
N ASN A 271 2.79 0.67 -21.85
CA ASN A 271 4.21 0.68 -22.20
C ASN A 271 4.79 2.08 -22.41
N LYS A 272 4.04 3.05 -22.95
CA LYS A 272 4.52 4.43 -23.20
C LYS A 272 4.63 5.25 -21.93
N VAL A 273 3.61 5.22 -21.05
CA VAL A 273 3.68 5.94 -19.78
C VAL A 273 4.64 5.23 -18.81
N ASN A 274 4.64 3.89 -18.74
CA ASN A 274 5.67 3.19 -17.98
C ASN A 274 7.07 3.48 -18.54
N ALA A 275 7.26 3.56 -19.87
CA ALA A 275 8.56 3.92 -20.43
C ALA A 275 8.95 5.35 -20.07
N LEU A 276 8.04 6.33 -20.16
CA LEU A 276 8.31 7.72 -19.78
C LEU A 276 8.61 7.87 -18.28
N VAL A 277 7.77 7.30 -17.41
CA VAL A 277 7.98 7.34 -15.96
C VAL A 277 9.28 6.65 -15.58
N ARG A 278 9.55 5.47 -16.16
CA ARG A 278 10.84 4.79 -15.96
C ARG A 278 12.00 5.60 -16.46
N TYR A 279 11.84 6.24 -17.61
CA TYR A 279 12.85 7.16 -18.14
C TYR A 279 13.15 8.25 -17.12
N PHE A 280 12.13 8.94 -16.59
CA PHE A 280 12.32 9.98 -15.59
C PHE A 280 12.97 9.45 -14.31
N LYS A 281 12.60 8.23 -13.88
CA LYS A 281 13.15 7.61 -12.66
C LYS A 281 14.56 7.02 -12.82
N LEU A 282 14.96 6.59 -14.01
CA LEU A 282 16.22 5.85 -14.24
C LEU A 282 17.27 6.62 -15.04
N ALA A 283 16.86 7.63 -15.79
CA ALA A 283 17.72 8.39 -16.70
C ALA A 283 17.58 9.90 -16.53
N GLY A 284 16.81 10.38 -15.54
CA GLY A 284 16.65 11.80 -15.23
C GLY A 284 17.76 12.37 -14.34
N ASP A 285 18.85 11.62 -14.17
CA ASP A 285 19.95 11.86 -13.25
C ASP A 285 21.29 11.36 -13.84
N PHE A 286 22.39 11.54 -13.12
CA PHE A 286 23.74 11.05 -13.48
C PHE A 286 24.02 9.66 -12.90
N SER A 287 22.98 8.83 -12.77
CA SER A 287 23.10 7.51 -12.17
C SER A 287 23.94 6.46 -12.90
N PRO A 288 24.26 6.52 -14.22
CA PRO A 288 25.15 5.56 -14.87
C PRO A 288 26.45 5.29 -14.11
N LEU A 289 27.03 6.32 -13.50
CA LEU A 289 28.28 6.18 -12.75
C LEU A 289 28.08 5.39 -11.46
N ALA A 290 27.12 5.78 -10.64
CA ALA A 290 26.92 5.20 -9.31
C ALA A 290 26.13 3.88 -9.31
N ILE A 291 25.38 3.58 -10.37
CA ILE A 291 24.57 2.35 -10.48
C ILE A 291 25.23 1.30 -11.39
N GLN A 292 25.55 1.66 -12.64
CA GLN A 292 26.06 0.71 -13.64
C GLN A 292 27.59 0.59 -13.58
N LEU A 293 28.30 1.72 -13.47
CA LEU A 293 29.76 1.76 -13.65
C LEU A 293 30.52 1.80 -12.34
N ILE A 294 29.87 1.71 -11.17
CA ILE A 294 30.57 1.83 -9.90
C ILE A 294 31.63 0.74 -9.69
N PHE A 295 31.37 -0.49 -10.17
CA PHE A 295 32.36 -1.55 -10.14
C PHE A 295 33.56 -1.28 -11.06
N LEU A 296 33.36 -0.48 -12.13
CA LEU A 296 34.44 -0.06 -13.02
C LEU A 296 35.43 0.86 -12.30
N ALA A 297 35.00 1.61 -11.27
CA ALA A 297 35.91 2.41 -10.46
C ALA A 297 37.00 1.54 -9.82
N GLY A 298 36.65 0.32 -9.38
CA GLY A 298 37.61 -0.67 -8.88
C GLY A 298 38.34 -1.46 -9.96
N GLN A 299 37.62 -1.88 -11.00
CA GLN A 299 38.22 -2.72 -12.06
C GLN A 299 39.18 -1.93 -12.97
N ASN A 300 38.78 -0.73 -13.38
CA ASN A 300 39.55 0.14 -14.26
C ASN A 300 39.22 1.63 -13.97
N PRO A 301 39.85 2.23 -12.93
CA PRO A 301 39.55 3.60 -12.50
C PRO A 301 39.77 4.65 -13.59
N LYS A 302 40.70 4.40 -14.53
CA LYS A 302 40.94 5.30 -15.67
C LYS A 302 39.74 5.35 -16.63
N ILE A 303 39.15 4.20 -16.94
CA ILE A 303 37.94 4.16 -17.78
C ILE A 303 36.76 4.77 -17.03
N TYR A 304 36.59 4.47 -15.74
CA TYR A 304 35.54 5.07 -14.91
C TYR A 304 35.65 6.60 -14.87
N GLY A 305 36.85 7.12 -14.58
CA GLY A 305 37.11 8.57 -14.60
C GLY A 305 36.84 9.18 -15.97
N GLY A 306 37.28 8.53 -17.06
CA GLY A 306 36.98 8.97 -18.42
C GLY A 306 35.47 9.03 -18.72
N ALA A 307 34.71 8.03 -18.26
CA ALA A 307 33.26 7.99 -18.38
C ALA A 307 32.62 9.14 -17.57
N ALA A 308 33.12 9.42 -16.36
CA ALA A 308 32.64 10.54 -15.55
C ALA A 308 32.93 11.91 -16.19
N PHE A 309 34.14 12.11 -16.72
CA PHE A 309 34.52 13.33 -17.44
C PHE A 309 33.76 13.51 -18.76
N SER A 310 33.18 12.46 -19.31
CA SER A 310 32.32 12.56 -20.50
C SER A 310 30.94 13.18 -20.20
N ILE A 311 30.47 13.17 -18.95
CA ILE A 311 29.13 13.65 -18.59
C ILE A 311 28.92 15.12 -18.97
N PRO A 312 29.78 16.08 -18.57
CA PRO A 312 29.61 17.47 -18.97
C PRO A 312 29.63 17.65 -20.49
N GLN A 313 30.45 16.87 -21.19
CA GLN A 313 30.54 16.90 -22.65
C GLN A 313 29.25 16.38 -23.29
N LEU A 314 28.69 15.28 -22.81
CA LEU A 314 27.42 14.73 -23.31
C LEU A 314 26.23 15.65 -23.01
N LEU A 315 26.26 16.33 -21.86
CA LEU A 315 25.21 17.25 -21.45
C LEU A 315 25.19 18.53 -22.32
N PHE A 316 26.37 19.11 -22.58
CA PHE A 316 26.49 20.41 -23.24
C PHE A 316 26.87 20.35 -24.73
N ASP A 317 27.50 19.27 -25.21
CA ASP A 317 27.83 19.05 -26.62
C ASP A 317 26.99 17.90 -27.20
N PRO A 318 25.94 18.21 -27.98
CA PRO A 318 25.08 17.19 -28.58
C PRO A 318 25.77 16.29 -29.60
N GLU A 319 26.90 16.70 -30.14
CA GLU A 319 27.64 15.93 -31.14
C GLU A 319 28.74 15.06 -30.51
N PHE A 320 29.04 15.24 -29.22
CA PHE A 320 30.15 14.55 -28.56
C PHE A 320 30.07 13.04 -28.72
N GLN A 321 28.90 12.44 -28.44
CA GLN A 321 28.69 11.00 -28.55
C GLN A 321 28.90 10.51 -29.99
N ALA A 322 28.33 11.20 -30.98
CA ALA A 322 28.47 10.83 -32.39
C ALA A 322 29.93 10.92 -32.85
N LYS A 323 30.65 11.99 -32.47
CA LYS A 323 32.09 12.16 -32.73
C LYS A 323 32.91 11.06 -32.06
N PHE A 324 32.59 10.70 -30.82
CA PHE A 324 33.25 9.64 -30.08
C PHE A 324 33.03 8.27 -30.75
N LEU A 325 31.80 7.95 -31.14
CA LEU A 325 31.49 6.71 -31.86
C LEU A 325 32.23 6.62 -33.21
N SER A 326 32.22 7.70 -33.98
CA SER A 326 32.94 7.78 -35.27
C SER A 326 34.45 7.58 -35.09
N LYS A 327 35.05 8.25 -34.10
CA LYS A 327 36.49 8.14 -33.79
C LYS A 327 36.90 6.74 -33.38
N ASN A 328 36.03 5.99 -32.72
CA ASN A 328 36.32 4.63 -32.25
C ASN A 328 35.66 3.55 -33.13
N LYS A 329 35.24 3.89 -34.36
CA LYS A 329 34.59 2.95 -35.29
C LYS A 329 35.41 1.68 -35.52
N ALA A 330 36.73 1.77 -35.61
CA ALA A 330 37.59 0.61 -35.79
C ALA A 330 37.53 -0.40 -34.63
N VAL A 331 37.34 0.07 -33.39
CA VAL A 331 37.13 -0.79 -32.22
C VAL A 331 35.73 -1.40 -32.29
N ILE A 332 34.72 -0.57 -32.55
CA ILE A 332 33.32 -1.02 -32.66
C ILE A 332 33.17 -2.13 -33.72
N ASP A 333 33.79 -1.96 -34.88
CA ASP A 333 33.74 -2.93 -35.98
C ASP A 333 34.41 -4.28 -35.61
N ARG A 334 35.38 -4.29 -34.68
CA ARG A 334 36.00 -5.53 -34.15
C ARG A 334 35.16 -6.20 -33.05
N HIS A 335 34.23 -5.48 -32.45
CA HIS A 335 33.41 -5.91 -31.33
C HIS A 335 31.91 -5.94 -31.72
N PRO A 336 31.50 -6.80 -32.67
CA PRO A 336 30.12 -6.85 -33.15
C PRO A 336 29.10 -7.31 -32.08
N GLY A 337 29.58 -7.88 -30.97
CA GLY A 337 28.75 -8.27 -29.84
C GLY A 337 28.44 -7.11 -28.88
N LEU A 338 29.21 -6.01 -28.94
CA LEU A 338 29.09 -4.85 -28.04
C LEU A 338 27.78 -4.11 -28.28
N LEU A 339 26.99 -3.93 -27.21
CA LEU A 339 25.75 -3.16 -27.25
C LEU A 339 26.08 -1.67 -27.06
N LEU A 340 25.69 -0.88 -28.06
CA LEU A 340 25.84 0.58 -28.11
C LEU A 340 24.49 1.24 -28.39
N SER A 341 24.33 2.50 -27.98
CA SER A 341 23.11 3.30 -28.20
C SER A 341 22.63 3.33 -29.66
N THR A 342 23.56 3.42 -30.62
CA THR A 342 23.27 3.51 -32.07
C THR A 342 22.68 2.24 -32.67
N SER A 343 22.86 1.10 -32.01
CA SER A 343 22.29 -0.18 -32.45
C SER A 343 20.83 -0.36 -32.01
N GLY A 344 20.24 0.68 -31.39
CA GLY A 344 18.90 0.65 -30.82
C GLY A 344 18.91 -0.07 -29.48
N THR A 345 19.09 0.67 -28.39
CA THR A 345 18.67 0.13 -27.09
C THR A 345 17.13 0.07 -27.10
N GLU A 346 16.48 -0.92 -26.47
CA GLU A 346 14.99 -0.94 -26.37
C GLU A 346 14.47 0.37 -25.73
N PHE A 347 15.31 1.08 -24.98
CA PHE A 347 15.02 2.37 -24.39
C PHE A 347 14.86 3.47 -25.46
N THR A 348 15.86 3.64 -26.33
CA THR A 348 15.80 4.54 -27.50
C THR A 348 14.74 4.07 -28.49
N GLU A 349 14.59 2.76 -28.69
CA GLU A 349 13.63 2.15 -29.60
C GLU A 349 12.19 2.34 -29.11
N ALA A 350 11.92 2.26 -27.80
CA ALA A 350 10.61 2.55 -27.22
C ALA A 350 10.26 4.04 -27.29
N MET A 351 11.24 4.93 -27.18
CA MET A 351 11.07 6.39 -27.35
C MET A 351 10.85 6.77 -28.83
N ALA A 352 11.62 6.17 -29.74
CA ALA A 352 11.54 6.37 -31.19
C ALA A 352 10.26 5.76 -31.79
N LYS A 353 9.97 4.47 -31.51
CA LYS A 353 8.70 3.81 -31.93
C LYS A 353 7.49 4.34 -31.17
N GLY A 354 7.70 4.93 -29.98
CA GLY A 354 6.65 5.53 -29.15
C GLY A 354 6.07 6.83 -29.69
N GLY A 355 6.73 7.48 -30.67
CA GLY A 355 6.27 8.74 -31.27
C GLY A 355 6.48 9.97 -30.39
N MET A 356 7.33 9.89 -29.35
CA MET A 356 7.57 11.02 -28.44
C MET A 356 8.68 11.96 -28.93
N LEU A 357 9.63 11.45 -29.72
CA LEU A 357 10.63 12.28 -30.42
C LEU A 357 10.04 12.98 -31.66
N SER A 358 8.88 12.54 -32.17
CA SER A 358 8.14 13.26 -33.21
C SER A 358 7.28 14.36 -32.58
N SER A 359 7.90 15.48 -32.20
CA SER A 359 7.44 16.87 -31.95
C SER A 359 5.94 17.30 -31.89
N ARG A 360 4.93 16.42 -31.79
CA ARG A 360 3.50 16.74 -31.90
C ARG A 360 2.66 16.38 -30.68
N ILE A 361 3.21 15.76 -29.63
CA ILE A 361 2.44 15.43 -28.42
C ILE A 361 2.83 16.39 -27.29
N ASN A 362 2.03 17.44 -27.10
CA ASN A 362 2.12 18.35 -25.94
C ASN A 362 1.52 17.67 -24.70
N ILE A 363 2.31 16.84 -24.00
CA ILE A 363 1.86 16.11 -22.79
C ILE A 363 1.85 17.02 -21.54
N LEU A 364 2.57 18.14 -21.57
CA LEU A 364 2.56 19.11 -20.48
C LEU A 364 1.71 20.33 -20.85
N PRO A 365 0.70 20.72 -20.04
CA PRO A 365 0.04 22.00 -20.21
C PRO A 365 1.08 23.12 -20.08
N ARG A 366 0.88 24.22 -20.81
CA ARG A 366 1.74 25.43 -20.95
C ARG A 366 2.18 26.13 -19.64
N GLN A 367 1.98 25.54 -18.47
CA GLN A 367 2.57 25.99 -17.21
C GLN A 367 4.03 25.56 -17.11
N GLU A 368 4.89 26.22 -17.89
CA GLU A 368 6.36 26.15 -17.77
C GLU A 368 6.89 26.78 -16.46
N SER A 369 6.04 27.12 -15.51
CA SER A 369 6.41 27.89 -14.31
C SER A 369 7.08 27.08 -13.22
N PHE A 370 6.83 25.78 -13.07
CA PHE A 370 7.38 25.03 -11.92
C PHE A 370 8.91 24.88 -11.96
N LEU A 371 9.46 24.38 -13.08
CA LEU A 371 10.92 24.25 -13.25
C LEU A 371 11.62 25.60 -13.43
N LYS A 372 10.94 26.60 -14.02
CA LYS A 372 11.44 27.99 -14.07
C LYS A 372 11.52 28.62 -12.67
N ASN A 373 10.53 28.36 -11.80
CA ASN A 373 10.50 28.88 -10.43
C ASN A 373 11.53 28.19 -9.52
N LEU A 374 11.98 26.98 -9.86
CA LEU A 374 13.09 26.30 -9.18
C LEU A 374 14.48 26.83 -9.59
N GLY A 375 14.59 27.72 -10.58
CA GLY A 375 15.86 28.37 -10.97
C GLY A 375 16.89 27.43 -11.64
N LEU A 376 16.51 26.19 -11.97
CA LEU A 376 17.45 25.15 -12.41
C LEU A 376 17.88 25.24 -13.89
N LEU A 377 17.23 26.06 -14.73
CA LEU A 377 17.55 26.16 -16.16
C LEU A 377 17.47 27.61 -16.68
N ALA A 378 18.47 28.03 -17.45
CA ALA A 378 18.54 29.37 -18.03
C ALA A 378 17.46 29.60 -19.12
N PRO A 379 16.82 30.78 -19.19
CA PRO A 379 15.67 31.05 -20.07
C PRO A 379 15.92 30.93 -21.59
N ARG A 380 17.18 30.84 -22.04
CA ARG A 380 17.55 30.98 -23.46
C ARG A 380 17.71 29.67 -24.24
N VAL A 381 17.67 28.50 -23.60
CA VAL A 381 18.01 27.22 -24.26
C VAL A 381 16.81 26.52 -24.94
N ILE A 382 15.56 26.89 -24.61
CA ILE A 382 14.36 26.10 -24.98
C ILE A 382 13.63 26.66 -26.23
N GLY A 383 14.27 27.53 -27.02
CA GLY A 383 13.56 28.41 -27.95
C GLY A 383 13.20 27.88 -29.35
N LYS A 384 13.93 26.93 -29.97
CA LYS A 384 13.79 26.74 -31.43
C LYS A 384 13.90 25.32 -32.01
N ALA A 385 14.23 24.30 -31.24
CA ALA A 385 14.18 22.91 -31.69
C ALA A 385 13.34 22.14 -30.68
N GLY A 386 12.49 21.21 -31.12
CA GLY A 386 11.61 20.40 -30.27
C GLY A 386 12.33 19.42 -29.32
N ALA A 387 13.53 19.78 -28.84
CA ALA A 387 14.29 19.07 -27.84
C ALA A 387 13.50 19.09 -26.53
N THR A 388 12.96 17.93 -26.17
CA THR A 388 12.38 17.71 -24.85
C THR A 388 13.46 17.95 -23.79
N VAL A 389 13.09 18.48 -22.62
CA VAL A 389 13.99 18.71 -21.45
C VAL A 389 14.84 17.48 -21.08
N LEU A 390 14.45 16.30 -21.56
CA LEU A 390 15.05 15.01 -21.30
C LEU A 390 16.22 14.63 -22.20
N GLU A 391 16.31 15.18 -23.42
CA GLU A 391 17.27 14.73 -24.42
C GLU A 391 18.74 14.81 -23.95
N PRO A 392 19.19 15.86 -23.24
CA PRO A 392 20.54 15.90 -22.70
C PRO A 392 20.84 14.79 -21.69
N PHE A 393 19.88 14.45 -20.83
CA PHE A 393 20.04 13.38 -19.85
C PHE A 393 20.06 12.00 -20.50
N GLN A 394 19.26 11.79 -21.56
CA GLN A 394 19.32 10.57 -22.36
C GLN A 394 20.73 10.40 -22.95
N ARG A 395 21.26 11.48 -23.53
CA ARG A 395 22.60 11.48 -24.13
C ARG A 395 23.69 11.23 -23.10
N VAL A 396 23.58 11.80 -21.90
CA VAL A 396 24.46 11.49 -20.77
C VAL A 396 24.37 10.00 -20.43
N PHE A 397 23.17 9.48 -20.22
CA PHE A 397 22.96 8.08 -19.87
C PHE A 397 23.56 7.11 -20.90
N GLU A 398 23.16 7.26 -22.15
CA GLU A 398 23.59 6.41 -23.25
C GLU A 398 25.08 6.60 -23.57
N GLY A 399 25.53 7.85 -23.65
CA GLY A 399 26.91 8.18 -24.02
C GLY A 399 27.93 7.78 -22.97
N THR A 400 27.62 7.88 -21.67
CA THR A 400 28.52 7.44 -20.60
C THR A 400 28.69 5.92 -20.63
N LEU A 401 27.61 5.16 -20.88
CA LEU A 401 27.69 3.70 -21.03
C LEU A 401 28.43 3.29 -22.31
N ASP A 402 28.20 3.98 -23.43
CA ASP A 402 28.92 3.74 -24.69
C ASP A 402 30.42 4.02 -24.53
N TYR A 403 30.77 5.13 -23.89
CA TYR A 403 32.16 5.48 -23.58
C TYR A 403 32.85 4.37 -22.80
N ALA A 404 32.23 3.93 -21.70
CA ALA A 404 32.76 2.86 -20.86
C ALA A 404 32.91 1.56 -21.65
N GLY A 405 31.92 1.20 -22.47
CA GLY A 405 31.95 -0.03 -23.26
C GLY A 405 33.08 -0.08 -24.27
N ILE A 406 33.22 0.98 -25.05
CA ILE A 406 34.26 1.09 -26.09
C ILE A 406 35.65 1.06 -25.46
N LYS A 407 35.83 1.78 -24.34
CA LYS A 407 37.12 1.79 -23.64
C LYS A 407 37.42 0.48 -22.91
N MET A 408 36.40 -0.23 -22.42
CA MET A 408 36.58 -1.58 -21.92
C MET A 408 36.92 -2.57 -23.03
N ALA A 409 36.30 -2.44 -24.20
CA ALA A 409 36.62 -3.23 -25.39
C ALA A 409 38.08 -3.06 -25.78
N GLU A 410 38.56 -1.81 -25.96
CA GLU A 410 39.98 -1.51 -26.19
C GLU A 410 40.90 -2.13 -25.12
N ALA A 411 40.50 -2.07 -23.85
CA ALA A 411 41.30 -2.58 -22.74
C ALA A 411 41.32 -4.11 -22.65
N LEU A 412 40.29 -4.81 -23.15
CA LEU A 412 40.10 -6.25 -22.97
C LEU A 412 40.27 -7.06 -24.26
N GLU A 413 40.30 -6.42 -25.44
CA GLU A 413 40.36 -7.11 -26.74
C GLU A 413 41.57 -8.04 -26.86
N HIS A 414 42.69 -7.69 -26.24
CA HIS A 414 43.92 -8.49 -26.23
C HIS A 414 43.78 -9.85 -25.50
N LEU A 415 42.72 -10.04 -24.70
CA LEU A 415 42.45 -11.30 -24.02
C LEU A 415 41.79 -12.33 -24.94
N ALA A 416 41.11 -11.89 -25.99
CA ALA A 416 40.42 -12.75 -26.94
C ALA A 416 41.30 -13.04 -28.16
N LYS A 417 41.58 -14.32 -28.42
CA LYS A 417 42.36 -14.78 -29.58
C LYS A 417 41.47 -15.30 -30.70
N THR A 418 40.24 -15.70 -30.36
CA THR A 418 39.26 -16.26 -31.29
C THR A 418 37.98 -15.41 -31.33
N PRO A 419 37.17 -15.50 -32.40
CA PRO A 419 35.87 -14.82 -32.47
C PRO A 419 34.91 -15.21 -31.34
N ALA A 420 34.97 -16.45 -30.85
CA ALA A 420 34.15 -16.92 -29.73
C ALA A 420 34.55 -16.26 -28.41
N GLU A 421 35.86 -16.19 -28.14
CA GLU A 421 36.40 -15.46 -26.98
C GLU A 421 36.09 -13.96 -27.06
N MET A 422 36.09 -13.38 -28.26
CA MET A 422 35.71 -11.98 -28.45
C MET A 422 34.24 -11.74 -28.10
N ALA A 423 33.35 -12.66 -28.51
CA ALA A 423 31.94 -12.60 -28.12
C ALA A 423 31.73 -12.73 -26.60
N GLU A 424 32.55 -13.55 -25.92
CA GLU A 424 32.58 -13.64 -24.46
C GLU A 424 33.03 -12.34 -23.78
N VAL A 425 34.07 -11.68 -24.31
CA VAL A 425 34.53 -10.37 -23.83
C VAL A 425 33.44 -9.32 -24.02
N ASP A 426 32.81 -9.26 -25.21
CA ASP A 426 31.70 -8.34 -25.49
C ASP A 426 30.53 -8.57 -24.54
N GLN A 427 30.18 -9.83 -24.29
CA GLN A 427 29.10 -10.18 -23.40
C GLN A 427 29.40 -9.77 -21.95
N PHE A 428 30.63 -10.03 -21.46
CA PHE A 428 31.08 -9.51 -20.17
C PHE A 428 30.96 -7.98 -20.10
N ILE A 429 31.47 -7.26 -21.10
CA ILE A 429 31.42 -5.79 -21.12
C ILE A 429 29.97 -5.27 -21.10
N ASN A 430 29.06 -5.93 -21.80
CA ASN A 430 27.65 -5.58 -21.78
C ASN A 430 27.03 -5.82 -20.40
N GLU A 431 27.21 -7.01 -19.84
CA GLU A 431 26.61 -7.41 -18.57
C GLU A 431 27.16 -6.60 -17.40
N PHE A 432 28.46 -6.31 -17.41
CA PHE A 432 29.13 -5.47 -16.42
C PHE A 432 28.62 -4.03 -16.42
N ARG A 433 28.20 -3.50 -17.57
CA ARG A 433 27.55 -2.18 -17.71
C ARG A 433 26.03 -2.23 -17.47
N GLY A 434 25.47 -3.39 -17.13
CA GLY A 434 24.03 -3.57 -16.95
C GLY A 434 23.23 -3.60 -18.26
N LEU A 435 23.86 -3.97 -19.39
CA LEU A 435 23.26 -4.08 -20.71
C LEU A 435 23.12 -5.56 -21.11
N THR A 436 21.98 -5.92 -21.69
CA THR A 436 21.79 -7.25 -22.28
C THR A 436 20.87 -7.18 -23.49
N SER A 437 21.01 -8.14 -24.40
CA SER A 437 20.10 -8.34 -25.52
C SER A 437 19.16 -9.51 -25.22
N SER A 438 17.94 -9.17 -24.84
CA SER A 438 16.85 -10.12 -24.63
C SER A 438 16.63 -11.04 -25.85
N ALA A 439 16.83 -10.51 -27.07
CA ALA A 439 16.69 -11.27 -28.31
C ALA A 439 17.80 -12.33 -28.45
N LYS A 440 19.04 -12.02 -28.05
CA LYS A 440 20.15 -12.98 -28.04
C LYS A 440 19.93 -14.12 -27.03
N LEU A 441 19.18 -13.85 -25.95
CA LEU A 441 18.78 -14.84 -24.95
C LEU A 441 17.57 -15.69 -25.37
N GLY A 442 17.06 -15.54 -26.59
CA GLY A 442 15.89 -16.29 -27.08
C GLY A 442 14.56 -15.85 -26.47
N VAL A 443 14.52 -14.69 -25.80
CA VAL A 443 13.29 -14.20 -25.18
C VAL A 443 12.34 -13.67 -26.25
N SER A 444 11.15 -14.25 -26.33
CA SER A 444 10.14 -13.86 -27.32
C SER A 444 9.75 -12.38 -27.19
N PRO A 445 9.42 -11.68 -28.29
CA PRO A 445 8.96 -10.28 -28.25
C PRO A 445 7.81 -10.05 -27.26
N ASN A 446 6.87 -10.99 -27.15
CA ASN A 446 5.73 -10.89 -26.25
C ASN A 446 6.15 -10.97 -24.77
N TRP A 447 7.08 -11.87 -24.44
CA TRP A 447 7.62 -11.95 -23.08
C TRP A 447 8.45 -10.72 -22.72
N ARG A 448 9.22 -10.19 -23.66
CA ARG A 448 9.94 -8.90 -23.48
C ARG A 448 8.99 -7.75 -23.20
N ALA A 449 7.88 -7.68 -23.94
CA ALA A 449 6.85 -6.68 -23.72
C ALA A 449 6.17 -6.86 -22.36
N ALA A 450 5.91 -8.11 -21.93
CA ALA A 450 5.35 -8.42 -20.63
C ALA A 450 6.29 -8.03 -19.49
N GLU A 451 7.56 -8.43 -19.55
CA GLU A 451 8.57 -8.00 -18.57
C GLU A 451 8.77 -6.48 -18.55
N THR A 452 8.75 -5.85 -19.72
CA THR A 452 8.82 -4.38 -19.82
C THR A 452 7.56 -3.74 -19.26
N ALA A 453 6.41 -4.42 -19.22
CA ALA A 453 5.25 -3.91 -18.52
C ALA A 453 5.35 -4.13 -17.00
N THR A 454 6.09 -5.16 -16.55
CA THR A 454 6.07 -5.61 -15.15
C THR A 454 7.25 -5.16 -14.31
N LEU A 455 8.45 -5.06 -14.88
CA LEU A 455 9.70 -4.74 -14.19
C LEU A 455 10.18 -3.33 -14.54
N LEU A 456 10.80 -2.67 -13.57
CA LEU A 456 11.38 -1.35 -13.70
C LEU A 456 12.51 -1.35 -14.73
N ALA A 457 13.43 -2.33 -14.66
CA ALA A 457 14.58 -2.41 -15.55
C ALA A 457 14.90 -3.88 -15.91
N PRO A 458 14.06 -4.56 -16.72
CA PRO A 458 14.20 -5.99 -16.99
C PRO A 458 15.56 -6.37 -17.61
N ARG A 459 16.08 -5.54 -18.52
CA ARG A 459 17.39 -5.75 -19.15
C ARG A 459 18.53 -5.65 -18.15
N TYR A 460 18.51 -4.62 -17.31
CA TYR A 460 19.51 -4.45 -16.26
C TYR A 460 19.48 -5.64 -15.30
N ASN A 461 18.29 -6.06 -14.84
CA ASN A 461 18.14 -7.21 -13.96
C ASN A 461 18.68 -8.50 -14.59
N ARG A 462 18.45 -8.72 -15.89
CA ARG A 462 19.03 -9.86 -16.61
C ARG A 462 20.55 -9.75 -16.78
N ALA A 463 21.07 -8.56 -17.08
CA ALA A 463 22.51 -8.32 -17.20
C ALA A 463 23.22 -8.64 -15.87
N ILE A 464 22.67 -8.17 -14.76
CA ILE A 464 23.18 -8.48 -13.42
C ILE A 464 23.03 -9.97 -13.10
N ALA A 465 21.87 -10.58 -13.37
CA ALA A 465 21.67 -12.02 -13.14
C ALA A 465 22.65 -12.88 -13.96
N ALA A 466 22.94 -12.49 -15.21
CA ALA A 466 23.93 -13.14 -16.05
C ALA A 466 25.35 -12.98 -15.49
N LEU A 467 25.74 -11.76 -15.12
CA LEU A 467 27.04 -11.47 -14.51
C LEU A 467 27.26 -12.29 -13.22
N LEU A 468 26.23 -12.40 -12.38
CA LEU A 468 26.27 -13.22 -11.17
C LEU A 468 26.33 -14.72 -11.49
N SER A 469 25.54 -15.19 -12.46
CA SER A 469 25.58 -16.59 -12.89
C SER A 469 26.96 -16.97 -13.41
N ASP A 470 27.63 -16.09 -14.15
CA ASP A 470 28.98 -16.32 -14.63
C ASP A 470 30.01 -16.36 -13.50
N ALA A 471 29.86 -15.47 -12.52
CA ALA A 471 30.71 -15.46 -11.34
C ALA A 471 30.58 -16.77 -10.54
N VAL A 472 29.35 -17.24 -10.31
CA VAL A 472 29.07 -18.50 -9.60
C VAL A 472 29.61 -19.71 -10.38
N LYS A 473 29.30 -19.82 -11.68
CA LYS A 473 29.79 -20.92 -12.53
C LYS A 473 31.32 -20.98 -12.58
N GLY A 474 31.96 -19.81 -12.61
CA GLY A 474 33.42 -19.70 -12.63
C GLY A 474 34.08 -20.12 -11.31
N GLY A 475 33.39 -19.97 -10.17
CA GLY A 475 33.88 -20.40 -8.86
C GLY A 475 33.67 -21.88 -8.56
N ILE A 476 32.63 -22.50 -9.13
CA ILE A 476 32.34 -23.94 -8.93
C ILE A 476 33.22 -24.81 -9.85
N THR A 477 33.56 -24.33 -11.04
CA THR A 477 34.26 -25.10 -12.07
C THR A 477 35.72 -24.66 -12.19
N PHE A 478 36.54 -24.86 -11.16
CA PHE A 478 37.97 -24.56 -11.20
C PHE A 478 38.67 -25.43 -12.29
N GLY A 479 38.83 -24.89 -13.51
CA GLY A 479 39.63 -25.49 -14.57
C GLY A 479 39.09 -25.37 -16.01
N GLN A 480 37.80 -25.06 -16.20
CA GLN A 480 37.19 -24.93 -17.55
C GLN A 480 36.42 -23.62 -17.77
N SER A 481 36.61 -22.63 -16.90
CA SER A 481 35.88 -21.36 -16.95
C SER A 481 36.32 -20.53 -18.18
N GLY A 482 35.37 -20.15 -19.03
CA GLY A 482 35.59 -19.22 -20.15
C GLY A 482 36.13 -17.86 -19.69
N ILE A 483 36.63 -17.06 -20.64
CA ILE A 483 37.17 -15.73 -20.38
C ILE A 483 36.13 -14.85 -19.68
N ARG A 484 34.86 -14.97 -20.09
CA ARG A 484 33.73 -14.24 -19.49
C ARG A 484 33.60 -14.49 -18.00
N ASN A 485 33.63 -15.75 -17.55
CA ASN A 485 33.51 -16.12 -16.14
C ASN A 485 34.66 -15.55 -15.30
N ARG A 486 35.90 -15.65 -15.81
CA ARG A 486 37.07 -15.10 -15.12
C ARG A 486 36.98 -13.57 -15.00
N LEU A 487 36.56 -12.89 -16.07
CA LEU A 487 36.36 -11.44 -16.06
C LEU A 487 35.22 -11.03 -15.12
N ALA A 488 34.13 -11.79 -15.05
CA ALA A 488 33.02 -11.55 -14.12
C ALA A 488 33.47 -11.61 -12.66
N ILE A 489 34.18 -12.67 -12.27
CA ILE A 489 34.72 -12.82 -10.91
C ILE A 489 35.69 -11.68 -10.59
N GLN A 490 36.65 -11.40 -11.49
CA GLN A 490 37.63 -10.35 -11.27
C GLN A 490 37.00 -8.96 -11.19
N GLY A 491 36.05 -8.66 -12.08
CA GLY A 491 35.33 -7.39 -12.12
C GLY A 491 34.51 -7.17 -10.85
N LEU A 492 33.72 -8.16 -10.44
CA LEU A 492 32.92 -8.08 -9.21
C LEU A 492 33.81 -8.00 -7.96
N THR A 493 34.85 -8.83 -7.85
CA THR A 493 35.75 -8.84 -6.69
C THR A 493 36.47 -7.50 -6.55
N LYS A 494 37.06 -6.98 -7.63
CA LYS A 494 37.71 -5.67 -7.63
C LYS A 494 36.73 -4.54 -7.37
N GLY A 495 35.52 -4.63 -7.92
CA GLY A 495 34.46 -3.67 -7.71
C GLY A 495 34.00 -3.60 -6.25
N ILE A 496 33.70 -4.75 -5.64
CA ILE A 496 33.30 -4.85 -4.22
C ILE A 496 34.44 -4.39 -3.32
N ALA A 497 35.68 -4.80 -3.58
CA ALA A 497 36.84 -4.36 -2.80
C ALA A 497 37.03 -2.84 -2.88
N ALA A 498 36.83 -2.23 -4.06
CA ALA A 498 36.93 -0.79 -4.22
C ALA A 498 35.80 -0.03 -3.51
N ILE A 499 34.55 -0.50 -3.62
CA ILE A 499 33.42 0.08 -2.88
C ILE A 499 33.67 -0.05 -1.37
N SER A 500 34.24 -1.17 -0.93
CA SER A 500 34.57 -1.41 0.47
C SER A 500 35.68 -0.49 0.96
N ALA A 501 36.73 -0.29 0.16
CA ALA A 501 37.79 0.65 0.49
C ALA A 501 37.28 2.10 0.56
N ILE A 502 36.43 2.51 -0.39
CA ILE A 502 35.74 3.80 -0.35
C ILE A 502 34.90 3.92 0.93
N ALA A 503 34.19 2.85 1.28
CA ALA A 503 33.36 2.81 2.48
C ALA A 503 34.18 3.05 3.76
N VAL A 504 35.29 2.32 3.93
CA VAL A 504 36.20 2.54 5.07
C VAL A 504 36.75 3.97 5.08
N VAL A 505 37.16 4.50 3.92
CA VAL A 505 37.72 5.87 3.84
C VAL A 505 36.68 6.92 4.22
N ILE A 506 35.44 6.79 3.75
CA ILE A 506 34.35 7.72 4.11
C ILE A 506 34.07 7.63 5.61
N SER A 507 33.95 6.42 6.15
CA SER A 507 33.71 6.21 7.59
C SER A 507 34.81 6.81 8.47
N LEU A 508 36.08 6.57 8.13
CA LEU A 508 37.22 7.18 8.83
C LEU A 508 37.21 8.71 8.71
N ALA A 509 36.79 9.27 7.57
CA ALA A 509 36.70 10.72 7.38
C ALA A 509 35.53 11.34 8.17
N LEU A 510 34.46 10.58 8.41
CA LEU A 510 33.33 10.98 9.27
C LEU A 510 33.62 10.80 10.75
N GLY A 511 34.72 10.11 11.11
CA GLY A 511 35.10 9.83 12.48
C GLY A 511 34.27 8.72 13.12
N GLU A 512 33.68 7.85 12.31
CA GLU A 512 32.93 6.67 12.76
C GLU A 512 33.87 5.67 13.46
N ASP A 513 33.36 5.01 14.49
CA ASP A 513 34.12 3.99 15.24
C ASP A 513 34.17 2.62 14.52
N GLU A 514 34.89 1.65 15.08
CA GLU A 514 35.03 0.32 14.45
C GLU A 514 33.70 -0.43 14.32
N ASN A 515 32.78 -0.25 15.27
CA ASN A 515 31.46 -0.90 15.24
C ASN A 515 30.60 -0.26 14.14
N GLU A 516 30.55 1.07 14.07
CA GLU A 516 29.86 1.80 13.00
C GLU A 516 30.43 1.43 11.61
N ILE A 517 31.76 1.34 11.47
CA ILE A 517 32.41 0.87 10.24
C ILE A 517 31.92 -0.53 9.87
N ARG A 518 31.85 -1.46 10.82
CA ARG A 518 31.38 -2.84 10.58
C ARG A 518 29.93 -2.88 10.13
N GLU A 519 29.06 -2.02 10.65
CA GLU A 519 27.65 -1.93 10.22
C GLU A 519 27.51 -1.57 8.74
N HIS A 520 28.44 -0.80 8.16
CA HIS A 520 28.43 -0.50 6.72
C HIS A 520 28.74 -1.72 5.84
N PHE A 521 29.27 -2.79 6.42
CA PHE A 521 29.56 -4.06 5.73
C PHE A 521 28.57 -5.17 6.07
N ASP A 522 27.69 -4.98 7.04
CA ASP A 522 26.64 -5.93 7.35
C ASP A 522 25.46 -5.79 6.36
N PRO A 523 25.18 -6.78 5.50
CA PRO A 523 24.05 -6.74 4.58
C PRO A 523 22.68 -6.70 5.28
N ASN A 524 22.60 -7.10 6.55
CA ASN A 524 21.37 -7.03 7.35
C ASN A 524 21.16 -5.63 7.94
N SER A 525 22.22 -4.89 8.23
CA SER A 525 22.15 -3.51 8.69
C SER A 525 21.44 -2.57 7.70
N SER A 526 20.63 -1.65 8.24
CA SER A 526 20.05 -0.54 7.47
C SER A 526 21.12 0.39 6.93
N ARG A 527 22.32 0.42 7.52
CA ARG A 527 23.48 1.24 7.15
C ARG A 527 24.43 0.61 6.13
N PHE A 528 24.13 -0.60 5.64
CA PHE A 528 24.95 -1.28 4.63
C PHE A 528 25.30 -0.38 3.44
N PHE A 529 26.58 -0.03 3.26
CA PHE A 529 27.09 0.95 2.29
C PHE A 529 26.34 2.29 2.26
N THR A 530 25.97 2.86 3.40
CA THR A 530 25.35 4.19 3.48
C THR A 530 25.80 4.92 4.75
N TRP A 531 26.19 6.18 4.63
CA TRP A 531 26.69 7.02 5.73
C TRP A 531 25.67 8.08 6.11
N ASN A 532 25.56 8.37 7.41
CA ASN A 532 24.68 9.41 7.89
C ASN A 532 25.38 10.78 7.79
N ILE A 533 24.95 11.60 6.84
CA ILE A 533 25.42 12.97 6.67
C ILE A 533 24.28 13.91 7.04
N GLU A 534 24.43 14.59 8.17
CA GLU A 534 23.42 15.51 8.74
C GLU A 534 22.01 14.89 8.88
N GLY A 535 21.88 13.64 9.30
CA GLY A 535 20.57 12.97 9.45
C GLY A 535 20.01 12.43 8.12
N THR A 536 20.83 12.34 7.09
CA THR A 536 20.51 11.71 5.81
C THR A 536 21.49 10.58 5.54
N ASN A 537 20.97 9.36 5.34
CA ASN A 537 21.79 8.24 4.92
C ASN A 537 22.07 8.34 3.43
N VAL A 538 23.33 8.54 3.03
CA VAL A 538 23.79 8.66 1.64
C VAL A 538 24.74 7.51 1.33
N GLY A 539 24.59 6.85 0.18
CA GLY A 539 25.51 5.79 -0.21
C GLY A 539 25.51 5.48 -1.71
N PRO A 540 26.45 4.64 -2.19
CA PRO A 540 26.47 4.16 -3.56
C PRO A 540 25.18 3.43 -3.96
N GLY A 541 24.88 3.46 -5.27
CA GLY A 541 23.57 3.20 -5.85
C GLY A 541 22.75 2.02 -5.32
N THR A 542 21.42 2.20 -5.35
CA THR A 542 20.42 1.28 -4.79
C THR A 542 20.51 -0.16 -5.30
N LYS A 543 20.90 -0.38 -6.56
CA LYS A 543 20.83 -1.70 -7.19
C LYS A 543 21.97 -2.63 -6.80
N VAL A 544 23.22 -2.16 -6.85
CA VAL A 544 24.38 -2.93 -6.40
C VAL A 544 24.18 -3.40 -4.96
N ARG A 545 23.81 -2.46 -4.08
CA ARG A 545 23.45 -2.75 -2.70
C ARG A 545 22.36 -3.82 -2.60
N SER A 546 21.25 -3.67 -3.33
CA SER A 546 20.13 -4.64 -3.27
C SER A 546 20.51 -6.05 -3.73
N VAL A 547 21.44 -6.15 -4.68
CA VAL A 547 21.92 -7.42 -5.22
C VAL A 547 22.88 -8.08 -4.24
N VAL A 548 23.82 -7.31 -3.67
CA VAL A 548 24.74 -7.82 -2.64
C VAL A 548 23.95 -8.25 -1.40
N LYS A 549 22.95 -7.48 -0.97
CA LYS A 549 22.02 -7.87 0.12
C LYS A 549 21.29 -9.16 -0.22
N LEU A 550 20.70 -9.27 -1.41
CA LEU A 550 20.00 -10.48 -1.84
C LEU A 550 20.91 -11.71 -1.74
N ILE A 551 22.15 -11.62 -2.27
CA ILE A 551 23.11 -12.73 -2.26
C ILE A 551 23.49 -13.08 -0.82
N ALA A 552 23.85 -12.08 -0.01
CA ALA A 552 24.31 -12.32 1.34
C ALA A 552 23.21 -12.88 2.24
N GLN A 553 21.98 -12.35 2.15
CA GLN A 553 20.82 -12.87 2.88
C GLN A 553 20.42 -14.27 2.41
N SER A 554 20.55 -14.55 1.11
CA SER A 554 20.31 -15.90 0.57
C SER A 554 21.35 -16.91 1.02
N ALA A 555 22.60 -16.47 1.22
CA ALA A 555 23.69 -17.31 1.70
C ALA A 555 23.58 -17.57 3.21
N ASP A 556 23.20 -16.55 3.97
CA ASP A 556 23.03 -16.60 5.44
C ASP A 556 21.79 -17.42 5.83
N ASN A 557 20.68 -17.25 5.12
CA ASN A 557 19.45 -18.01 5.35
C ASN A 557 18.81 -18.51 4.04
N PRO A 558 19.27 -19.64 3.49
CA PRO A 558 18.71 -20.23 2.28
C PRO A 558 17.21 -20.58 2.42
N GLY A 559 16.75 -20.90 3.63
CA GLY A 559 15.35 -21.23 3.92
C GLY A 559 14.39 -20.06 3.68
N ALA A 560 14.86 -18.81 3.88
CA ALA A 560 14.07 -17.61 3.65
C ALA A 560 13.63 -17.46 2.18
N LEU A 561 14.36 -18.03 1.22
CA LEU A 561 14.00 -18.02 -0.20
C LEU A 561 12.70 -18.78 -0.52
N PHE A 562 12.25 -19.64 0.38
CA PHE A 562 11.03 -20.44 0.22
C PHE A 562 9.85 -19.91 1.04
N GLN A 563 10.05 -18.86 1.84
CA GLN A 563 8.96 -18.25 2.62
C GLN A 563 7.98 -17.53 1.69
N ASN A 564 6.69 -17.68 1.99
CA ASN A 564 5.60 -16.98 1.30
C ASN A 564 5.38 -15.62 1.96
N GLY A 565 6.12 -14.60 1.53
CA GLY A 565 5.98 -13.28 2.15
C GLY A 565 7.08 -12.30 1.80
N MET A 566 7.08 -11.16 2.49
CA MET A 566 8.11 -10.14 2.34
C MET A 566 9.38 -10.48 3.13
N GLU A 567 9.35 -11.49 3.99
CA GLU A 567 10.55 -12.08 4.62
C GLU A 567 11.47 -12.72 3.57
N ASN A 568 10.90 -13.21 2.47
CA ASN A 568 11.65 -13.78 1.36
C ASN A 568 12.47 -12.68 0.62
N PRO A 569 13.81 -12.75 0.68
CA PRO A 569 14.65 -11.70 0.11
C PRO A 569 14.49 -11.59 -1.42
N ALA A 570 14.18 -12.70 -2.11
CA ALA A 570 13.93 -12.69 -3.55
C ALA A 570 12.59 -12.02 -3.91
N LEU A 571 11.52 -12.30 -3.17
CA LEU A 571 10.23 -11.62 -3.38
C LEU A 571 10.34 -10.12 -3.06
N ARG A 572 11.05 -9.76 -1.98
CA ARG A 572 11.34 -8.37 -1.63
C ARG A 572 12.13 -7.67 -2.74
N PHE A 573 13.15 -8.34 -3.28
CA PHE A 573 13.92 -7.85 -4.42
C PHE A 573 13.03 -7.65 -5.66
N ILE A 574 12.21 -8.64 -6.03
CA ILE A 574 11.28 -8.54 -7.17
C ILE A 574 10.32 -7.38 -6.98
N ARG A 575 9.72 -7.24 -5.78
CA ARG A 575 8.80 -6.17 -5.43
C ARG A 575 9.44 -4.79 -5.55
N GLY A 576 10.67 -4.63 -5.04
CA GLY A 576 11.48 -3.41 -5.21
C GLY A 576 11.95 -3.15 -6.66
N ASN A 577 11.70 -4.09 -7.57
CA ASN A 577 12.00 -4.02 -8.99
C ASN A 577 10.76 -3.95 -9.89
N LEU A 578 9.54 -3.92 -9.34
CA LEU A 578 8.33 -3.78 -10.14
C LEU A 578 8.28 -2.41 -10.83
N ALA A 579 7.70 -2.38 -12.03
CA ALA A 579 7.44 -1.14 -12.74
C ALA A 579 6.48 -0.27 -11.89
N PRO A 580 6.59 1.07 -11.91
CA PRO A 580 5.87 1.95 -10.98
C PRO A 580 4.38 1.65 -10.94
N VAL A 581 3.70 1.55 -12.09
CA VAL A 581 2.25 1.24 -12.12
C VAL A 581 1.91 -0.10 -11.47
N LEU A 582 2.72 -1.14 -11.68
CA LEU A 582 2.48 -2.42 -11.01
C LEU A 582 2.86 -2.38 -9.53
N GLY A 583 3.98 -1.73 -9.19
CA GLY A 583 4.39 -1.49 -7.81
C GLY A 583 3.31 -0.76 -7.03
N SER A 584 2.74 0.32 -7.57
CA SER A 584 1.60 1.03 -7.01
C SER A 584 0.37 0.14 -6.92
N SER A 585 0.09 -0.71 -7.91
CA SER A 585 -1.06 -1.63 -7.84
C SER A 585 -0.90 -2.68 -6.74
N VAL A 586 0.32 -3.21 -6.56
CA VAL A 586 0.65 -4.14 -5.47
C VAL A 586 0.58 -3.42 -4.13
N ASN A 587 1.17 -2.21 -4.01
CA ASN A 587 1.14 -1.40 -2.79
C ASN A 587 -0.30 -1.04 -2.42
N LEU A 588 -1.05 -0.58 -3.43
CA LEU A 588 -2.47 -0.80 -3.69
C LEU A 588 -3.01 -1.92 -2.82
N LEU A 589 -2.97 -3.14 -3.37
CA LEU A 589 -3.59 -4.33 -2.79
C LEU A 589 -3.09 -4.68 -1.38
N THR A 590 -1.79 -4.52 -1.10
CA THR A 590 -1.19 -4.91 0.18
C THR A 590 -1.36 -3.87 1.29
N GLY A 591 -1.77 -2.65 0.96
CA GLY A 591 -1.86 -1.54 1.92
C GLY A 591 -0.51 -0.97 2.37
N THR A 592 0.61 -1.62 2.04
CA THR A 592 1.97 -1.16 2.33
C THR A 592 2.83 -1.04 1.08
N ASN A 593 3.91 -0.26 1.11
CA ASN A 593 4.90 -0.20 0.04
C ASN A 593 5.94 -1.35 0.15
N TYR A 594 6.94 -1.39 -0.72
CA TYR A 594 7.94 -2.47 -0.73
C TYR A 594 8.88 -2.47 0.50
N ILE A 595 8.91 -1.37 1.27
CA ILE A 595 9.64 -1.26 2.54
C ILE A 595 8.70 -1.36 3.75
N GLY A 596 7.42 -1.67 3.55
CA GLY A 596 6.44 -1.86 4.62
C GLY A 596 5.72 -0.59 5.08
N ASP A 597 5.99 0.59 4.51
CA ASP A 597 5.26 1.80 4.93
C ASP A 597 3.80 1.72 4.50
N PRO A 598 2.84 2.11 5.35
CA PRO A 598 1.44 2.15 4.97
C PRO A 598 1.21 3.14 3.82
N VAL A 599 0.48 2.73 2.79
CA VAL A 599 0.04 3.59 1.67
C VAL A 599 -1.44 3.95 1.74
N ARG A 600 -2.19 3.36 2.69
CA ARG A 600 -3.64 3.55 2.89
C ARG A 600 -3.98 4.16 4.25
N SER A 601 -3.04 4.82 4.92
CA SER A 601 -3.29 5.47 6.23
C SER A 601 -4.30 6.61 6.11
N ASP A 602 -4.17 7.43 5.06
CA ASP A 602 -5.01 8.60 4.80
C ASP A 602 -4.92 9.04 3.32
N VAL A 603 -5.81 9.94 2.90
CA VAL A 603 -5.91 10.44 1.52
C VAL A 603 -4.65 11.18 1.07
N SER A 604 -3.97 11.91 1.97
CA SER A 604 -2.75 12.64 1.66
C SER A 604 -1.59 11.69 1.41
N THR A 605 -1.38 10.72 2.32
CA THR A 605 -0.39 9.66 2.16
C THR A 605 -0.66 8.84 0.91
N PHE A 606 -1.91 8.46 0.64
CA PHE A 606 -2.28 7.77 -0.60
C PHE A 606 -1.90 8.60 -1.83
N THR A 607 -2.27 9.88 -1.88
CA THR A 607 -1.96 10.78 -3.00
C THR A 607 -0.46 10.94 -3.19
N LYS A 608 0.27 11.16 -2.10
CA LYS A 608 1.73 11.28 -2.07
C LYS A 608 2.38 10.02 -2.63
N GLU A 609 2.10 8.87 -2.04
CA GLU A 609 2.75 7.59 -2.36
C GLU A 609 2.35 7.04 -3.74
N MET A 610 1.09 7.19 -4.14
CA MET A 610 0.56 6.54 -5.33
C MET A 610 0.63 7.39 -6.58
N LEU A 611 0.45 8.71 -6.45
CA LEU A 611 0.41 9.61 -7.60
C LEU A 611 1.71 10.38 -7.71
N VAL A 612 2.06 11.16 -6.69
CA VAL A 612 3.18 12.10 -6.77
C VAL A 612 4.52 11.37 -6.93
N LYS A 613 4.83 10.42 -6.05
CA LYS A 613 6.08 9.64 -6.09
C LYS A 613 6.26 8.83 -7.38
N ASN A 614 5.18 8.51 -8.08
CA ASN A 614 5.27 7.73 -9.32
C ASN A 614 5.49 8.57 -10.57
N PHE A 615 5.37 9.90 -10.52
CA PHE A 615 5.56 10.75 -11.71
C PHE A 615 6.77 11.69 -11.63
N LEU A 616 7.44 11.78 -10.48
CA LEU A 616 8.62 12.63 -10.30
C LEU A 616 9.93 11.83 -10.42
N PRO A 617 11.02 12.44 -10.92
CA PRO A 617 12.37 11.91 -10.73
C PRO A 617 12.64 11.73 -9.23
N ILE A 618 13.36 10.67 -8.86
CA ILE A 618 13.59 10.29 -7.46
C ILE A 618 14.23 11.45 -6.67
N TRP A 619 15.24 12.11 -7.25
CA TRP A 619 15.87 13.26 -6.60
C TRP A 619 14.92 14.45 -6.39
N VAL A 620 13.95 14.69 -7.29
CA VAL A 620 12.94 15.75 -7.12
C VAL A 620 11.96 15.36 -6.02
N GLU A 621 11.56 14.09 -5.99
CA GLU A 621 10.70 13.52 -4.96
C GLU A 621 11.30 13.75 -3.57
N ASN A 622 12.58 13.44 -3.37
CA ASN A 622 13.23 13.53 -2.06
C ASN A 622 13.51 14.97 -1.61
N VAL A 623 13.72 15.89 -2.56
CA VAL A 623 13.84 17.32 -2.23
C VAL A 623 12.48 17.92 -1.88
N ALA A 624 11.43 17.58 -2.63
CA ALA A 624 10.13 18.24 -2.50
C ALA A 624 9.29 17.65 -1.35
N TYR A 625 9.34 16.34 -1.11
CA TYR A 625 8.34 15.62 -0.29
C TYR A 625 8.87 14.90 0.93
N GLU A 626 10.17 14.63 1.01
CA GLU A 626 10.76 14.07 2.22
C GLU A 626 11.02 15.20 3.23
N GLY A 627 10.64 14.99 4.49
CA GLY A 627 10.84 15.96 5.58
C GLY A 627 12.32 16.28 5.82
N GLY A 628 12.60 17.27 6.67
CA GLY A 628 13.98 17.67 7.02
C GLY A 628 14.33 19.11 6.64
N THR A 629 15.54 19.52 7.01
CA THR A 629 16.10 20.86 6.75
C THR A 629 16.42 21.05 5.25
N LEU A 630 16.63 22.30 4.82
CA LEU A 630 17.04 22.59 3.44
C LEU A 630 18.38 21.91 3.09
N SER A 631 19.30 21.82 4.04
CA SER A 631 20.58 21.12 3.87
C SER A 631 20.36 19.62 3.64
N GLN A 632 19.57 18.96 4.49
CA GLN A 632 19.22 17.54 4.33
C GLN A 632 18.56 17.26 2.98
N LYS A 633 17.62 18.11 2.56
CA LYS A 633 16.96 17.99 1.25
C LYS A 633 17.95 18.13 0.09
N LEU A 634 18.90 19.07 0.18
CA LEU A 634 19.93 19.28 -0.83
C LEU A 634 20.92 18.11 -0.89
N ILE A 635 21.35 17.59 0.26
CA ILE A 635 22.20 16.41 0.37
C ILE A 635 21.50 15.21 -0.28
N ARG A 636 20.22 14.98 0.04
CA ARG A 636 19.42 13.90 -0.59
C ARG A 636 19.31 14.07 -2.09
N GLY A 637 18.88 15.25 -2.53
CA GLY A 637 18.70 15.56 -3.93
C GLY A 637 19.98 15.38 -4.73
N SER A 638 21.12 15.84 -4.19
CA SER A 638 22.42 15.67 -4.86
C SER A 638 22.89 14.22 -4.86
N GLY A 639 22.83 13.52 -3.72
CA GLY A 639 23.19 12.11 -3.63
C GLY A 639 22.46 11.26 -4.66
N GLU A 640 21.14 11.43 -4.77
CA GLU A 640 20.34 10.70 -5.76
C GLU A 640 20.53 11.20 -7.19
N PHE A 641 20.73 12.51 -7.39
CA PHE A 641 21.01 13.06 -8.70
C PHE A 641 22.32 12.49 -9.29
N PHE A 642 23.28 12.08 -8.46
CA PHE A 642 24.48 11.37 -8.92
C PHE A 642 24.33 9.83 -8.90
N GLY A 643 23.10 9.32 -8.73
CA GLY A 643 22.76 7.90 -8.68
C GLY A 643 23.12 7.18 -7.39
N GLY A 644 23.50 7.92 -6.35
CA GLY A 644 23.53 7.40 -5.00
C GLY A 644 22.12 7.08 -4.50
N ARG A 645 22.06 6.42 -3.36
CA ARG A 645 20.84 6.30 -2.56
C ARG A 645 20.92 7.37 -1.49
N ALA A 646 19.87 8.17 -1.33
CA ALA A 646 19.77 9.06 -0.18
C ALA A 646 18.38 8.99 0.43
N TYR A 647 18.28 8.75 1.73
CA TYR A 647 17.01 8.69 2.46
C TYR A 647 17.19 9.33 3.84
N PRO A 648 16.12 9.91 4.41
CA PRO A 648 16.16 10.37 5.80
C PRO A 648 16.54 9.23 6.73
N GLU A 649 17.30 9.57 7.77
CA GLU A 649 17.51 8.67 8.90
C GLU A 649 16.15 8.24 9.48
N THR A 650 15.96 6.93 9.64
CA THR A 650 14.71 6.41 10.21
C THR A 650 14.57 6.83 11.67
N ILE A 651 13.34 6.92 12.18
CA ILE A 651 13.12 7.30 13.59
C ILE A 651 13.85 6.32 14.53
N SER A 652 13.91 5.03 14.16
CA SER A 652 14.68 4.04 14.91
C SER A 652 16.18 4.32 14.97
N GLU A 653 16.78 4.71 13.84
CA GLU A 653 18.21 5.05 13.80
C GLU A 653 18.48 6.32 14.62
N GLN A 654 17.58 7.31 14.55
CA GLN A 654 17.68 8.51 15.37
C GLN A 654 17.60 8.19 16.87
N VAL A 655 16.69 7.28 17.26
CA VAL A 655 16.59 6.77 18.63
C VAL A 655 17.85 6.02 19.06
N GLY A 656 18.36 5.11 18.22
CA GLY A 656 19.61 4.38 18.50
C GLY A 656 20.76 5.34 18.78
N ARG A 657 20.96 6.35 17.92
CA ARG A 657 21.99 7.37 18.13
C ARG A 657 21.79 8.16 19.42
N LEU A 658 20.56 8.55 19.76
CA LEU A 658 20.28 9.27 21.02
C LEU A 658 20.55 8.38 22.24
N ARG A 659 20.16 7.12 22.17
CA ARG A 659 20.42 6.08 23.18
C ARG A 659 21.91 5.96 23.45
N ASP A 660 22.70 5.70 22.42
CA ASP A 660 24.14 5.50 22.55
C ASP A 660 24.86 6.77 23.02
N ARG A 661 24.45 7.93 22.47
CA ARG A 661 24.99 9.23 22.90
C ARG A 661 24.75 9.50 24.38
N TYR A 662 23.54 9.26 24.87
CA TYR A 662 23.20 9.52 26.27
C TYR A 662 23.73 8.45 27.22
N ALA A 663 23.79 7.19 26.78
CA ALA A 663 24.47 6.12 27.51
C ALA A 663 25.95 6.40 27.71
N ALA A 664 26.67 6.72 26.63
CA ALA A 664 28.09 7.05 26.69
C ALA A 664 28.35 8.30 27.55
N LYS A 665 27.45 9.30 27.49
CA LYS A 665 27.58 10.53 28.28
C LYS A 665 27.36 10.33 29.77
N GLU A 666 26.37 9.53 30.18
CA GLU A 666 26.01 9.35 31.60
C GLU A 666 26.75 8.21 32.28
N TYR A 667 27.01 7.13 31.55
CA TYR A 667 27.56 5.89 32.11
C TYR A 667 28.91 5.50 31.49
N GLY A 668 29.34 6.13 30.39
CA GLY A 668 30.58 5.74 29.70
C GLY A 668 30.49 4.37 29.01
N GLU A 669 29.27 3.91 28.75
CA GLU A 669 28.94 2.58 28.24
C GLU A 669 28.00 2.66 27.02
N GLU A 670 27.91 1.59 26.24
CA GLU A 670 26.94 1.46 25.14
C GLU A 670 25.53 1.27 25.69
N TYR A 671 24.49 1.76 24.99
CA TYR A 671 23.12 1.64 25.51
C TYR A 671 22.69 0.19 25.72
N GLU A 672 23.20 -0.73 24.90
CA GLU A 672 22.88 -2.15 25.00
C GLU A 672 23.48 -2.83 26.25
N SER A 673 24.57 -2.30 26.83
CA SER A 673 25.12 -2.84 28.08
C SER A 673 24.44 -2.30 29.33
N LEU A 674 23.71 -1.18 29.21
CA LEU A 674 22.97 -0.63 30.34
C LEU A 674 21.87 -1.58 30.81
N ASN A 675 21.73 -1.71 32.13
CA ASN A 675 20.58 -2.38 32.71
C ASN A 675 19.29 -1.53 32.54
N ASN A 676 18.13 -2.14 32.74
CA ASN A 676 16.85 -1.46 32.51
C ASN A 676 16.64 -0.23 33.41
N SER A 677 17.12 -0.24 34.66
CA SER A 677 17.03 0.91 35.56
C SER A 677 17.85 2.10 35.05
N GLN A 678 19.06 1.86 34.53
CA GLN A 678 19.86 2.90 33.87
C GLN A 678 19.19 3.43 32.60
N ARG A 679 18.59 2.55 31.78
CA ARG A 679 17.85 2.95 30.57
C ARG A 679 16.64 3.83 30.92
N ASP A 680 15.92 3.50 31.98
CA ASP A 680 14.79 4.31 32.46
C ASP A 680 15.25 5.65 33.02
N ALA A 681 16.37 5.68 33.75
CA ALA A 681 16.99 6.93 34.19
C ALA A 681 17.36 7.83 32.99
N LEU A 682 17.85 7.27 31.88
CA LEU A 682 18.08 8.04 30.65
C LEU A 682 16.77 8.61 30.08
N ARG A 683 15.71 7.80 29.98
CA ARG A 683 14.41 8.26 29.47
C ARG A 683 13.83 9.40 30.31
N GLN A 684 13.95 9.31 31.63
CA GLN A 684 13.48 10.34 32.56
C GLN A 684 14.32 11.61 32.50
N LYS A 685 15.65 11.48 32.30
CA LYS A 685 16.57 12.61 32.25
C LYS A 685 16.54 13.36 30.92
N TYR A 686 16.23 12.66 29.82
CA TYR A 686 16.32 13.17 28.45
C TYR A 686 14.95 13.08 27.73
N ASP A 687 14.17 14.16 27.83
CA ASP A 687 12.83 14.24 27.23
C ASP A 687 12.82 13.94 25.72
N ASP A 688 13.85 14.36 24.99
CA ASP A 688 13.97 14.13 23.55
C ASP A 688 14.17 12.65 23.21
N LEU A 689 14.92 11.90 24.02
CA LEU A 689 15.03 10.45 23.90
C LEU A 689 13.67 9.79 24.15
N ALA A 690 12.97 10.17 25.22
CA ALA A 690 11.67 9.59 25.56
C ALA A 690 10.62 9.86 24.45
N ILE A 691 10.58 11.09 23.92
CA ILE A 691 9.71 11.47 22.80
C ILE A 691 10.04 10.64 21.56
N MET A 692 11.32 10.58 21.17
CA MET A 692 11.74 9.85 19.97
C MET A 692 11.52 8.34 20.10
N GLU A 693 11.72 7.75 21.28
CA GLU A 693 11.38 6.35 21.53
C GLU A 693 9.89 6.08 21.37
N LYS A 694 9.04 6.99 21.85
CA LYS A 694 7.59 6.89 21.66
C LYS A 694 7.22 6.98 20.19
N GLU A 695 7.76 7.95 19.45
CA GLU A 695 7.54 8.09 18.01
C GLU A 695 8.04 6.87 17.23
N SER A 696 9.20 6.33 17.61
CA SER A 696 9.76 5.12 17.01
C SER A 696 8.85 3.93 17.21
N LYS A 697 8.29 3.73 18.41
CA LYS A 697 7.33 2.65 18.68
C LYS A 697 6.06 2.78 17.83
N VAL A 698 5.52 4.00 17.70
CA VAL A 698 4.37 4.26 16.81
C VAL A 698 4.73 3.94 15.36
N TYR A 699 5.88 4.41 14.90
CA TYR A 699 6.37 4.17 13.55
C TYR A 699 6.59 2.68 13.26
N TYR A 700 7.17 1.93 14.20
CA TYR A 700 7.33 0.48 14.10
C TYR A 700 5.99 -0.22 14.05
N ALA A 701 5.06 0.17 14.92
CA ALA A 701 3.71 -0.38 14.91
C ALA A 701 3.06 -0.17 13.54
N GLU A 702 3.06 1.06 13.00
CA GLU A 702 2.46 1.36 11.69
C GLU A 702 3.02 0.47 10.56
N ARG A 703 4.33 0.20 10.57
CA ARG A 703 5.03 -0.64 9.58
C ARG A 703 4.96 -2.13 9.86
N GLY A 704 4.62 -2.51 11.09
CA GLY A 704 4.56 -3.88 11.55
C GLY A 704 3.53 -4.71 10.79
N ASN A 705 3.54 -6.01 11.04
CA ASN A 705 2.48 -6.88 10.56
C ASN A 705 1.14 -6.55 11.28
N ALA A 706 0.06 -7.25 10.93
CA ALA A 706 -1.26 -6.98 11.52
C ALA A 706 -1.29 -7.22 13.05
N ILE A 707 -0.51 -8.18 13.53
CA ILE A 707 -0.40 -8.57 14.95
C ILE A 707 0.35 -7.48 15.72
N GLU A 708 1.50 -7.03 15.21
CA GLU A 708 2.29 -5.94 15.82
C GLU A 708 1.49 -4.64 15.92
N ARG A 709 0.76 -4.29 14.84
CA ARG A 709 -0.17 -3.15 14.83
C ARG A 709 -1.25 -3.30 15.89
N PHE A 710 -1.91 -4.45 15.92
CA PHE A 710 -2.97 -4.72 16.89
C PHE A 710 -2.42 -4.60 18.31
N TYR A 711 -1.32 -5.29 18.60
CA TYR A 711 -0.69 -5.28 19.92
C TYR A 711 -0.38 -3.87 20.38
N PHE A 712 0.26 -3.06 19.52
CA PHE A 712 0.62 -1.70 19.87
C PHE A 712 -0.59 -0.80 20.10
N ASN A 713 -1.55 -0.82 19.17
CA ASN A 713 -2.76 0.00 19.27
C ASN A 713 -3.58 -0.36 20.51
N GLU A 714 -3.71 -1.65 20.78
CA GLU A 714 -4.49 -2.16 21.89
C GLU A 714 -3.79 -1.90 23.23
N LYS A 715 -2.46 -2.08 23.29
CA LYS A 715 -1.65 -1.69 24.44
C LYS A 715 -1.78 -0.20 24.75
N GLN A 716 -1.75 0.66 23.73
CA GLN A 716 -1.92 2.09 23.88
C GLN A 716 -3.33 2.42 24.41
N ARG A 717 -4.38 1.83 23.81
CA ARG A 717 -5.77 1.99 24.26
C ARG A 717 -5.94 1.60 25.73
N ILE A 718 -5.46 0.41 26.11
CA ILE A 718 -5.50 -0.10 27.49
C ILE A 718 -4.75 0.84 28.44
N THR A 719 -3.57 1.31 28.05
CA THR A 719 -2.77 2.26 28.85
C THR A 719 -3.51 3.58 29.03
N ASP A 720 -4.14 4.10 27.99
CA ASP A 720 -4.89 5.37 28.04
C ASP A 720 -6.16 5.23 28.89
N GLU A 721 -6.90 4.12 28.77
CA GLU A 721 -8.08 3.84 29.60
C GLU A 721 -7.72 3.71 31.08
N ARG A 722 -6.64 2.97 31.38
CA ARG A 722 -6.08 2.85 32.72
C ARG A 722 -5.70 4.21 33.29
N ASN A 723 -4.87 4.96 32.57
CA ASN A 723 -4.36 6.26 33.01
C ASN A 723 -5.51 7.27 33.23
N ASN A 724 -6.47 7.34 32.31
CA ASN A 724 -7.64 8.22 32.44
C ASN A 724 -8.55 7.81 33.61
N GLY A 725 -8.71 6.51 33.84
CA GLY A 725 -9.45 5.97 34.97
C GLY A 725 -8.87 6.38 36.31
N LEU A 726 -7.57 6.10 36.48
CA LEU A 726 -6.84 6.38 37.71
C LEU A 726 -6.76 7.87 37.96
N GLU A 727 -6.49 8.67 36.94
CA GLU A 727 -6.40 10.12 37.09
C GLU A 727 -7.73 10.71 37.59
N LYS A 728 -8.86 10.24 37.05
CA LYS A 728 -10.18 10.67 37.54
C LYS A 728 -10.45 10.24 38.97
N ALA A 729 -10.12 9.00 39.32
CA ALA A 729 -10.31 8.47 40.67
C ALA A 729 -9.41 9.22 41.68
N ALA A 730 -8.14 9.42 41.33
CA ALA A 730 -7.17 10.12 42.16
C ALA A 730 -7.53 11.58 42.35
N GLN A 731 -7.94 12.29 41.29
CA GLN A 731 -8.42 13.67 41.42
C GLN A 731 -9.67 13.74 42.31
N ALA A 732 -10.60 12.80 42.19
CA ALA A 732 -11.78 12.75 43.06
C ALA A 732 -11.40 12.52 44.53
N TYR A 733 -10.37 11.72 44.80
CA TYR A 733 -9.84 11.50 46.14
C TYR A 733 -9.16 12.78 46.69
N LEU A 734 -8.26 13.39 45.91
CA LEU A 734 -7.58 14.64 46.28
C LEU A 734 -8.57 15.81 46.51
N ASP A 735 -9.68 15.82 45.76
CA ASP A 735 -10.77 16.79 45.93
C ASP A 735 -11.67 16.51 47.17
N GLY A 736 -11.43 15.41 47.89
CA GLY A 736 -12.26 14.97 49.02
C GLY A 736 -13.66 14.48 48.62
N LYS A 737 -13.86 14.14 47.35
CA LYS A 737 -15.16 13.66 46.81
C LYS A 737 -15.37 12.15 47.05
N ILE A 738 -14.30 11.39 47.17
CA ILE A 738 -14.32 9.96 47.46
C ILE A 738 -13.31 9.63 48.57
N THR A 739 -13.53 8.54 49.30
CA THR A 739 -12.65 8.08 50.38
C THR A 739 -11.46 7.27 49.84
N LYS A 740 -10.45 6.97 50.69
CA LYS A 740 -9.35 6.06 50.32
C LYS A 740 -9.88 4.68 49.91
N TYR A 741 -10.90 4.17 50.62
CA TYR A 741 -11.61 2.95 50.28
C TYR A 741 -12.26 3.00 48.90
N ASP A 742 -12.94 4.10 48.56
CA ASP A 742 -13.57 4.26 47.25
C ASP A 742 -12.53 4.36 46.12
N TYR A 743 -11.41 5.03 46.37
CA TYR A 743 -10.27 5.08 45.45
C TYR A 743 -9.71 3.68 45.22
N ASP A 744 -9.37 2.93 46.28
CA ASP A 744 -8.84 1.57 46.18
C ASP A 744 -9.81 0.63 45.47
N LYS A 745 -11.11 0.79 45.70
CA LYS A 745 -12.15 0.03 45.00
C LYS A 745 -12.15 0.35 43.50
N GLN A 746 -12.15 1.63 43.11
CA GLN A 746 -12.09 2.03 41.69
C GLN A 746 -10.80 1.59 41.04
N ARG A 747 -9.67 1.80 41.72
CA ARG A 747 -8.33 1.33 41.33
C ARG A 747 -8.33 -0.19 41.13
N GLY A 748 -8.98 -0.96 42.01
CA GLY A 748 -9.14 -2.41 41.88
C GLY A 748 -9.84 -2.82 40.58
N TYR A 749 -10.90 -2.10 40.18
CA TYR A 749 -11.55 -2.33 38.87
C TYR A 749 -10.68 -1.92 37.68
N ILE A 750 -9.81 -0.92 37.86
CA ILE A 750 -8.87 -0.47 36.82
C ILE A 750 -7.63 -1.38 36.79
N ARG A 751 -7.42 -2.21 37.81
CA ARG A 751 -6.19 -3.00 38.00
C ARG A 751 -5.93 -4.06 36.92
N PRO A 752 -6.94 -4.76 36.38
CA PRO A 752 -6.71 -5.73 35.30
C PRO A 752 -5.94 -5.13 34.10
N TYR A 753 -6.11 -3.83 33.83
CA TYR A 753 -5.42 -3.10 32.76
C TYR A 753 -3.91 -2.87 33.00
N TYR A 754 -3.34 -3.21 34.17
CA TYR A 754 -1.91 -3.05 34.43
C TYR A 754 -1.04 -4.14 33.79
N SER A 755 -1.59 -5.30 33.50
CA SER A 755 -0.83 -6.48 33.02
C SER A 755 -0.30 -6.35 31.60
N GLY A 756 -0.58 -5.24 30.90
CA GLY A 756 0.06 -4.81 29.65
C GLY A 756 -0.05 -5.82 28.49
N GLY A 757 0.78 -6.87 28.52
CA GLY A 757 0.72 -7.97 27.56
C GLY A 757 -0.47 -8.90 27.76
N SER A 758 -0.83 -9.24 29.01
CA SER A 758 -1.95 -10.17 29.26
C SER A 758 -3.27 -9.54 28.84
N GLU A 759 -3.55 -8.29 29.21
CA GLU A 759 -4.79 -7.61 28.81
C GLU A 759 -4.93 -7.47 27.28
N VAL A 760 -3.82 -7.25 26.56
CA VAL A 760 -3.82 -7.27 25.10
C VAL A 760 -4.16 -8.66 24.57
N LEU A 761 -3.69 -9.74 25.21
CA LEU A 761 -4.08 -11.11 24.87
C LEU A 761 -5.54 -11.41 25.19
N TRP A 762 -6.07 -10.92 26.32
CA TRP A 762 -7.49 -11.04 26.65
C TRP A 762 -8.35 -10.33 25.60
N SER A 763 -8.01 -9.09 25.27
CA SER A 763 -8.67 -8.37 24.17
C SER A 763 -8.52 -9.08 22.84
N ALA A 764 -7.34 -9.63 22.52
CA ALA A 764 -7.12 -10.44 21.32
C ALA A 764 -8.04 -11.67 21.29
N LYS A 765 -8.20 -12.39 22.40
CA LYS A 765 -9.09 -13.55 22.53
C LYS A 765 -10.56 -13.20 22.31
N GLU A 766 -10.98 -11.99 22.67
CA GLU A 766 -12.33 -11.50 22.43
C GLU A 766 -12.55 -11.01 20.99
N SER A 767 -11.51 -10.47 20.36
CA SER A 767 -11.61 -9.64 19.15
C SER A 767 -11.08 -10.29 17.88
N LEU A 768 -10.16 -11.26 18.01
CA LEU A 768 -9.49 -11.94 16.91
C LEU A 768 -9.95 -13.39 16.77
N ASP A 769 -9.66 -14.01 15.63
CA ASP A 769 -9.85 -15.45 15.45
C ASP A 769 -8.75 -16.26 16.16
N GLU A 770 -9.03 -17.53 16.43
CA GLU A 770 -8.14 -18.44 17.18
C GLU A 770 -6.72 -18.54 16.61
N TYR A 771 -6.57 -18.55 15.28
CA TYR A 771 -5.25 -18.57 14.64
C TYR A 771 -4.49 -17.27 14.90
N SER A 772 -5.14 -16.12 14.78
CA SER A 772 -4.53 -14.82 15.09
C SER A 772 -4.12 -14.70 16.56
N VAL A 773 -4.91 -15.29 17.48
CA VAL A 773 -4.56 -15.36 18.91
C VAL A 773 -3.32 -16.23 19.13
N GLU A 774 -3.25 -17.42 18.52
CA GLU A 774 -2.07 -18.30 18.62
C GLU A 774 -0.81 -17.61 18.09
N GLN A 775 -0.90 -16.90 16.96
CA GLN A 775 0.21 -16.12 16.43
C GLN A 775 0.61 -14.95 17.35
N MET A 776 -0.35 -14.32 18.02
CA MET A 776 -0.08 -13.27 19.01
C MET A 776 0.62 -13.84 20.25
N GLU A 777 0.15 -14.95 20.80
CA GLU A 777 0.79 -15.63 21.94
C GLU A 777 2.23 -16.01 21.61
N LYS A 778 2.43 -16.63 20.43
CA LYS A 778 3.78 -16.94 19.93
C LYS A 778 4.64 -15.68 19.78
N TRP A 779 4.12 -14.61 19.20
CA TRP A 779 4.86 -13.36 19.04
C TRP A 779 5.26 -12.76 20.40
N LEU A 780 4.37 -12.79 21.40
CA LEU A 780 4.67 -12.32 22.75
C LEU A 780 5.74 -13.17 23.42
N ASP A 781 5.68 -14.48 23.28
CA ASP A 781 6.71 -15.38 23.82
C ASP A 781 8.08 -15.18 23.16
N GLU A 782 8.11 -14.82 21.86
CA GLU A 782 9.35 -14.57 21.12
C GLU A 782 9.93 -13.16 21.33
N ASN A 783 9.09 -12.16 21.70
CA ASN A 783 9.49 -10.74 21.72
C ASN A 783 9.45 -10.08 23.10
N ILE A 784 8.83 -10.70 24.11
CA ILE A 784 8.90 -10.22 25.50
C ILE A 784 10.16 -10.78 26.14
N LYS A 785 10.94 -9.91 26.79
CA LYS A 785 12.12 -10.37 27.52
C LYS A 785 11.74 -11.23 28.72
N PRO A 786 12.52 -12.26 29.07
CA PRO A 786 12.23 -13.12 30.21
C PRO A 786 11.97 -12.36 31.52
N GLU A 787 12.72 -11.28 31.77
CA GLU A 787 12.55 -10.47 32.97
C GLU A 787 11.26 -9.64 32.99
N ASP A 788 10.81 -9.13 31.84
CA ASP A 788 9.54 -8.40 31.69
C ASP A 788 8.35 -9.35 31.87
N LYS A 789 8.46 -10.56 31.31
CA LYS A 789 7.47 -11.63 31.49
C LYS A 789 7.36 -12.02 32.97
N ALA A 790 8.49 -12.25 33.63
CA ALA A 790 8.54 -12.58 35.04
C ALA A 790 7.97 -11.47 35.94
N LEU A 791 8.23 -10.19 35.62
CA LEU A 791 7.62 -9.05 36.30
C LEU A 791 6.09 -9.04 36.15
N GLY A 792 5.58 -9.30 34.95
CA GLY A 792 4.13 -9.43 34.70
C GLY A 792 3.50 -10.56 35.53
N GLU A 793 4.11 -11.75 35.52
CA GLU A 793 3.66 -12.91 36.30
C GLU A 793 3.71 -12.63 37.81
N TYR A 794 4.77 -11.97 38.30
CA TYR A 794 4.88 -11.54 39.70
C TYR A 794 3.80 -10.53 40.09
N GLN A 795 3.51 -9.55 39.23
CA GLN A 795 2.47 -8.55 39.48
C GLN A 795 1.06 -9.17 39.50
N GLU A 796 0.81 -10.15 38.65
CA GLU A 796 -0.44 -10.92 38.63
C GLU A 796 -0.59 -11.76 39.90
N TYR A 797 0.48 -12.47 40.32
CA TYR A 797 0.48 -13.22 41.58
C TYR A 797 0.25 -12.30 42.79
N ARG A 798 0.97 -11.17 42.86
CA ARG A 798 0.77 -10.14 43.89
C ARG A 798 -0.65 -9.59 43.88
N ALA A 799 -1.27 -9.43 42.72
CA ALA A 799 -2.65 -8.98 42.63
C ALA A 799 -3.61 -10.01 43.22
N GLY A 800 -3.46 -11.29 42.84
CA GLY A 800 -4.28 -12.38 43.37
C GLY A 800 -4.20 -12.52 44.89
N LEU A 801 -3.00 -12.39 45.48
CA LEU A 801 -2.83 -12.42 46.94
C LEU A 801 -3.57 -11.26 47.63
N ILE A 802 -3.45 -10.04 47.10
CA ILE A 802 -4.12 -8.86 47.66
C ILE A 802 -5.64 -8.96 47.53
N GLU A 803 -6.15 -9.46 46.39
CA GLU A 803 -7.60 -9.62 46.17
C GLU A 803 -8.21 -10.73 47.02
N GLY A 804 -7.44 -11.77 47.33
CA GLY A 804 -7.88 -12.89 48.16
C GLY A 804 -7.75 -12.67 49.68
N ALA A 805 -7.09 -11.60 50.12
CA ALA A 805 -6.84 -11.35 51.55
C ALA A 805 -8.07 -10.75 52.26
N ASP A 806 -8.33 -11.22 53.49
CA ASP A 806 -9.30 -10.60 54.39
C ASP A 806 -8.82 -9.22 54.84
N LEU A 807 -9.76 -8.29 55.09
CA LEU A 807 -9.44 -6.95 55.59
C LEU A 807 -9.46 -6.93 57.14
N PRO A 808 -8.45 -6.31 57.81
CA PRO A 808 -7.27 -5.65 57.23
C PRO A 808 -6.27 -6.66 56.65
N VAL A 809 -5.63 -6.29 55.54
CA VAL A 809 -4.67 -7.14 54.84
C VAL A 809 -3.46 -7.41 55.73
N ASP A 810 -3.12 -8.68 55.95
CA ASP A 810 -1.88 -9.10 56.62
C ASP A 810 -0.71 -9.06 55.62
N TRP A 811 0.01 -7.93 55.63
CA TRP A 811 1.12 -7.70 54.69
C TRP A 811 2.31 -8.63 54.92
N ASP A 812 2.56 -9.08 56.16
CA ASP A 812 3.62 -10.04 56.48
C ASP A 812 3.38 -11.41 55.80
N ILE A 813 2.12 -11.79 55.64
CA ILE A 813 1.75 -13.00 54.89
C ILE A 813 1.97 -12.78 53.39
N ILE A 814 1.51 -11.64 52.85
CA ILE A 814 1.66 -11.35 51.42
C ILE A 814 3.13 -11.24 51.03
N GLU A 815 3.94 -10.50 51.80
CA GLU A 815 5.37 -10.32 51.53
C GLU A 815 6.12 -11.65 51.55
N ARG A 816 5.84 -12.51 52.52
CA ARG A 816 6.43 -13.86 52.59
C ARG A 816 6.06 -14.72 51.38
N GLU A 817 4.80 -14.71 50.97
CA GLU A 817 4.34 -15.41 49.77
C GLU A 817 4.98 -14.85 48.49
N LEU A 818 5.22 -13.54 48.44
CA LEU A 818 5.92 -12.88 47.33
C LEU A 818 7.41 -13.22 47.30
N GLU A 819 8.08 -13.22 48.45
CA GLU A 819 9.48 -13.66 48.58
C GLU A 819 9.63 -15.11 48.14
N ASP A 820 8.75 -16.00 48.60
CA ASP A 820 8.71 -17.40 48.20
C ASP A 820 8.45 -17.53 46.68
N TYR A 821 7.55 -16.72 46.12
CA TYR A 821 7.30 -16.71 44.68
C TYR A 821 8.52 -16.25 43.87
N LEU A 822 9.25 -15.23 44.34
CA LEU A 822 10.46 -14.71 43.70
C LEU A 822 11.56 -15.77 43.60
N THR A 823 11.62 -16.74 44.52
CA THR A 823 12.62 -17.83 44.48
C THR A 823 12.54 -18.70 43.22
N LYS A 824 11.44 -18.65 42.47
CA LYS A 824 11.28 -19.32 41.17
C LYS A 824 12.17 -18.76 40.07
N TYR A 825 12.63 -17.52 40.21
CA TYR A 825 13.44 -16.82 39.21
C TYR A 825 14.92 -16.76 39.60
N PRO A 826 15.84 -16.67 38.61
CA PRO A 826 17.25 -16.37 38.86
C PRO A 826 17.47 -15.05 39.64
N PRO A 827 18.55 -14.91 40.44
CA PRO A 827 18.79 -13.72 41.28
C PRO A 827 18.83 -12.38 40.52
N ASP A 828 19.29 -12.38 39.27
CA ASP A 828 19.30 -11.20 38.39
C ASP A 828 17.87 -10.78 37.99
N ILE A 829 16.99 -11.74 37.71
CA ILE A 829 15.57 -11.47 37.43
C ILE A 829 14.84 -11.05 38.72
N GLN A 830 15.15 -11.65 39.87
CA GLN A 830 14.59 -11.22 41.16
C GLN A 830 14.93 -9.75 41.44
N ALA A 831 16.20 -9.37 41.30
CA ALA A 831 16.65 -7.99 41.46
C ALA A 831 15.95 -7.04 40.47
N TYR A 832 15.74 -7.49 39.23
CA TYR A 832 14.97 -6.74 38.24
C TYR A 832 13.51 -6.54 38.67
N ILE A 833 12.81 -7.60 39.09
CA ILE A 833 11.41 -7.53 39.53
C ILE A 833 11.29 -6.55 40.70
N ILE A 834 12.12 -6.69 41.73
CA ILE A 834 12.12 -5.80 42.91
C ILE A 834 12.33 -4.34 42.48
N ALA A 835 13.34 -4.08 41.65
CA ALA A 835 13.66 -2.72 41.19
C ALA A 835 12.59 -2.10 40.28
N ASN A 836 11.70 -2.89 39.69
CA ASN A 836 10.70 -2.43 38.71
C ASN A 836 9.25 -2.62 39.17
N THR A 837 9.02 -3.18 40.36
CA THR A 837 7.67 -3.49 40.87
C THR A 837 6.79 -2.24 40.92
N ASP A 838 7.35 -1.08 41.21
CA ASP A 838 6.63 0.20 41.35
C ASP A 838 6.91 1.21 40.22
N ASN A 839 7.68 0.82 39.19
CA ASN A 839 8.01 1.74 38.08
C ASN A 839 6.77 2.22 37.34
N TRP A 840 5.70 1.44 37.33
CA TRP A 840 4.42 1.83 36.72
C TRP A 840 3.82 3.09 37.33
N ILE A 841 4.10 3.41 38.61
CA ILE A 841 3.65 4.64 39.27
C ILE A 841 4.26 5.86 38.59
N ASN A 842 5.50 5.75 38.10
CA ASN A 842 6.19 6.86 37.46
C ASN A 842 5.57 7.28 36.14
N ASP A 843 4.89 6.36 35.46
CA ASP A 843 4.22 6.53 34.17
C ASP A 843 2.75 7.01 34.30
N LEU A 844 2.26 7.18 35.53
CA LEU A 844 0.91 7.66 35.78
C LEU A 844 0.78 9.17 35.52
N PRO A 845 -0.42 9.64 35.15
CA PRO A 845 -0.72 11.07 35.12
C PRO A 845 -0.59 11.71 36.52
N PRO A 846 -0.49 13.05 36.63
CA PRO A 846 -0.02 13.72 37.85
C PRO A 846 -0.81 13.40 39.13
N ALA A 847 -2.15 13.42 39.10
CA ALA A 847 -2.95 13.14 40.30
C ALA A 847 -2.84 11.66 40.69
N ALA A 848 -2.96 10.75 39.73
CA ALA A 848 -2.79 9.32 39.94
C ALA A 848 -1.40 8.98 40.50
N LYS A 849 -0.35 9.62 39.96
CA LYS A 849 1.02 9.47 40.45
C LYS A 849 1.15 9.94 41.89
N GLN A 850 0.62 11.11 42.24
CA GLN A 850 0.64 11.62 43.60
C GLN A 850 -0.05 10.65 44.57
N VAL A 851 -1.27 10.21 44.25
CA VAL A 851 -2.06 9.34 45.13
C VAL A 851 -1.44 7.95 45.27
N GLU A 852 -0.89 7.37 44.20
CA GLU A 852 -0.19 6.09 44.30
C GLU A 852 1.13 6.20 45.07
N GLN A 853 1.84 7.33 45.00
CA GLN A 853 3.02 7.58 45.84
C GLN A 853 2.62 7.71 47.33
N GLU A 854 1.58 8.49 47.64
CA GLU A 854 1.02 8.60 49.00
C GLU A 854 0.54 7.24 49.52
N ARG A 855 -0.08 6.44 48.66
CA ARG A 855 -0.54 5.09 48.97
C ARG A 855 0.62 4.12 49.20
N ALA A 856 1.64 4.14 48.36
CA ALA A 856 2.81 3.27 48.50
C ALA A 856 3.52 3.55 49.83
N SER A 857 3.86 4.81 50.11
CA SER A 857 4.47 5.20 51.39
C SER A 857 3.55 4.92 52.58
N GLY A 858 2.25 5.19 52.42
CA GLY A 858 1.26 5.00 53.46
C GLY A 858 0.98 3.53 53.81
N ILE A 859 1.22 2.60 52.89
CA ILE A 859 1.12 1.17 53.16
C ILE A 859 2.31 0.71 54.00
N GLU A 860 3.51 1.18 53.66
CA GLU A 860 4.75 0.84 54.38
C GLU A 860 4.74 1.32 55.85
N ASP A 861 4.10 2.45 56.15
CA ASP A 861 4.01 3.01 57.49
C ASP A 861 2.62 2.85 58.17
N GLU A 862 1.74 2.06 57.56
CA GLU A 862 0.34 1.80 57.94
C GLU A 862 -0.61 3.02 57.92
N THR A 863 -0.13 4.23 57.60
CA THR A 863 -0.96 5.47 57.61
C THR A 863 -1.98 5.54 56.48
N TRP A 864 -1.85 4.73 55.43
CA TRP A 864 -2.86 4.64 54.38
C TRP A 864 -4.21 4.16 54.95
N TRP A 865 -4.18 3.31 55.98
CA TRP A 865 -5.38 2.75 56.59
C TRP A 865 -6.06 3.68 57.59
N ASP A 866 -5.41 4.78 57.97
CA ASP A 866 -6.00 5.81 58.81
C ASP A 866 -7.13 6.53 58.06
N ASP A 867 -8.30 6.58 58.70
CA ASP A 867 -9.54 7.12 58.11
C ASP A 867 -9.87 6.48 56.74
N TYR A 868 -9.51 5.21 56.53
CA TYR A 868 -9.64 4.52 55.24
C TYR A 868 -11.05 4.60 54.64
N ARG A 869 -12.07 4.46 55.48
CA ARG A 869 -13.48 4.56 55.10
C ARG A 869 -14.05 5.98 55.21
N GLY A 870 -13.26 6.94 55.68
CA GLY A 870 -13.68 8.29 55.97
C GLY A 870 -14.72 8.40 57.09
N LYS A 871 -15.03 9.65 57.47
CA LYS A 871 -16.35 9.97 58.04
C LYS A 871 -17.38 9.85 56.92
N SER A 872 -18.51 9.17 57.18
CA SER A 872 -19.54 8.91 56.16
C SER A 872 -19.88 10.17 55.37
N LEU A 873 -19.35 10.28 54.15
CA LEU A 873 -19.75 11.35 53.24
C LEU A 873 -21.24 11.13 52.91
N PRO A 874 -22.04 12.21 52.76
CA PRO A 874 -23.42 12.06 52.30
C PRO A 874 -23.38 11.23 51.02
N LYS A 875 -24.24 10.19 50.90
CA LYS A 875 -24.28 9.29 49.74
C LYS A 875 -24.45 10.11 48.45
N ILE A 876 -23.33 10.49 47.84
CA ILE A 876 -23.34 11.05 46.50
C ILE A 876 -23.62 9.85 45.61
N ASN A 877 -24.74 9.90 44.92
CA ASN A 877 -25.10 8.91 43.91
C ASN A 877 -24.22 9.19 42.68
N THR A 878 -22.91 9.09 42.83
CA THR A 878 -21.98 9.07 41.71
C THR A 878 -22.24 7.73 41.02
N PRO A 879 -22.84 7.70 39.80
CA PRO A 879 -22.76 6.49 39.01
C PRO A 879 -21.29 6.09 38.98
N TYR A 880 -20.99 4.80 39.19
CA TYR A 880 -19.62 4.30 39.01
C TYR A 880 -19.09 4.93 37.73
N LEU A 881 -17.97 5.66 37.81
CA LEU A 881 -17.40 6.38 36.65
C LEU A 881 -17.08 5.44 35.48
N TYR A 882 -17.19 4.13 35.71
CA TYR A 882 -17.18 3.03 34.78
C TYR A 882 -18.58 2.43 34.58
N GLU A 883 -19.46 3.13 33.88
CA GLU A 883 -20.48 2.45 33.09
C GLU A 883 -19.80 2.10 31.77
N THR A 884 -19.22 0.89 31.70
CA THR A 884 -18.48 0.42 30.53
C THR A 884 -19.37 0.55 29.29
N GLN A 885 -19.09 1.51 28.42
CA GLN A 885 -19.52 1.43 27.04
C GLN A 885 -18.82 0.21 26.46
N LYS A 886 -19.45 -0.97 26.53
CA LYS A 886 -19.00 -2.12 25.74
C LYS A 886 -18.88 -1.63 24.30
N PRO A 887 -17.70 -1.72 23.67
CA PRO A 887 -17.55 -1.25 22.30
C PRO A 887 -18.43 -2.14 21.42
N ASN A 888 -19.53 -1.59 20.91
CA ASN A 888 -20.47 -2.29 20.01
C ASN A 888 -19.90 -2.46 18.59
N GLN A 889 -18.58 -2.47 18.42
CA GLN A 889 -17.93 -2.54 17.11
C GLN A 889 -16.95 -3.70 17.09
N SER A 890 -17.38 -4.78 16.43
CA SER A 890 -16.62 -6.03 16.30
C SER A 890 -15.35 -5.80 15.47
N TYR A 891 -14.20 -6.07 16.07
CA TYR A 891 -12.86 -6.02 15.45
C TYR A 891 -12.68 -6.90 14.21
N LYS A 892 -13.60 -7.87 13.96
CA LYS A 892 -13.65 -8.63 12.69
C LYS A 892 -13.66 -7.72 11.46
N ASP A 893 -14.19 -6.51 11.57
CA ASP A 893 -14.29 -5.55 10.44
C ASP A 893 -13.00 -4.74 10.19
N ILE A 894 -12.09 -4.67 11.18
CA ILE A 894 -10.79 -3.99 11.08
C ILE A 894 -9.76 -4.88 10.39
N LEU A 895 -9.72 -6.18 10.72
CA LEU A 895 -8.85 -7.15 10.06
C LEU A 895 -9.24 -7.42 8.60
N SER A 896 -10.52 -7.29 8.25
CA SER A 896 -11.00 -7.39 6.87
C SER A 896 -10.77 -6.13 6.03
N GLY A 897 -10.28 -5.03 6.64
CA GLY A 897 -9.99 -3.77 5.96
C GLY A 897 -11.23 -3.01 5.47
N THR A 898 -12.41 -3.28 6.02
CA THR A 898 -13.71 -2.78 5.51
C THR A 898 -14.32 -1.60 6.26
N THR A 899 -13.78 -1.20 7.42
CA THR A 899 -14.25 -0.03 8.19
C THR A 899 -13.16 1.02 8.41
N PRO A 900 -13.52 2.32 8.47
CA PRO A 900 -12.56 3.38 8.73
C PRO A 900 -11.98 3.23 10.14
N GLN A 901 -10.66 3.32 10.24
CA GLN A 901 -9.91 3.42 11.50
C GLN A 901 -10.41 4.65 12.29
N PRO A 902 -10.48 4.59 13.63
CA PRO A 902 -10.67 5.80 14.42
C PRO A 902 -9.52 6.76 14.11
N THR A 903 -9.80 7.90 13.49
CA THR A 903 -8.83 8.97 13.33
C THR A 903 -8.51 9.53 14.70
N TYR A 904 -7.40 9.09 15.28
CA TYR A 904 -6.82 9.76 16.44
C TYR A 904 -6.24 11.08 15.95
N THR A 905 -6.98 12.17 16.08
CA THR A 905 -6.45 13.52 15.88
C THR A 905 -5.69 13.90 17.15
N PRO A 906 -4.35 14.01 17.15
CA PRO A 906 -3.66 14.61 18.29
C PRO A 906 -4.21 16.03 18.43
N LYS A 907 -4.85 16.34 19.56
CA LYS A 907 -5.27 17.72 19.85
C LYS A 907 -4.04 18.62 19.74
N GLN A 908 -4.05 19.46 18.70
CA GLN A 908 -3.25 20.67 18.51
C GLN A 908 -2.23 20.95 19.62
N THR A 909 -1.02 20.40 19.51
CA THR A 909 0.12 20.88 20.31
C THR A 909 1.41 20.57 19.58
N TYR A 910 2.01 21.61 18.97
CA TYR A 910 3.47 21.85 18.91
C TYR A 910 3.83 23.13 18.15
N LYS A 911 2.95 23.63 17.27
CA LYS A 911 3.22 24.87 16.49
C LYS A 911 3.33 26.15 17.31
N ASP A 912 2.82 26.15 18.55
CA ASP A 912 2.83 27.35 19.41
C ASP A 912 4.04 27.42 20.36
N VAL A 913 4.73 26.31 20.62
CA VAL A 913 5.93 26.29 21.48
C VAL A 913 7.16 26.86 20.77
N LEU A 914 7.23 26.78 19.44
CA LEU A 914 8.32 27.37 18.64
C LEU A 914 8.10 28.85 18.26
N LYS A 915 7.02 29.48 18.71
CA LYS A 915 6.80 30.93 18.55
C LYS A 915 7.14 31.74 19.81
N VAL A 916 7.49 31.07 20.91
CA VAL A 916 7.95 31.71 22.16
C VAL A 916 9.35 31.23 22.49
N LYS A 917 10.26 31.36 21.52
CA LYS A 917 11.70 31.57 21.64
C LYS A 917 12.12 32.38 20.41
#